data_AF-Q1IX27-F1
#
_entry.id   AF-Q1IX27-F1
#
_cell.length_a   1.000
_cell.length_b   1.000
_cell.length_c   1.000
_cell.angle_alpha   90.00
_cell.angle_beta   90.00
_cell.angle_gamma   90.00
#
_symmetry.space_group_name_H-M   'P 1'
#
loop_
_entity.id
_entity.type
_entity.pdbx_description
1 polymer ?
#
loop_
_entity_poly.entity_id
_entity_poly.type
_entity_poly.pdbx_seq_one_letter_code
_entity_poly.pdbx_strand_id
1 'polypeptide(L)'
;MNVSDVLESYFGPAAERLGQAAGLDAREAERVLHVGVPLQLDALADHARTPEGQAQIAEALANIPIFSSVEAALNEPDGVSHLQQAGELLAPALLGERANSIAAQVAGQADPGGVQQLLHMTLPLLLSFLGQRGLSAAQIGSILPELKGSLGAAAAVGGALTAADLVDFLKAQFGGQTADRLGKAAGFTGGTAARAAQAAWPIVLNALANKGHTEAGAAELLTRTRDLQRLTHPDGTLNTALLNDPAETARLEGQGRGLLAALFPNVDAVTGRFGSAVGGSGTSAGRLLALTAPLVLALVLSRTRAASLNAGDLSALLAEVRPLLPGVLPAGLTSLGALLVPAPQVETVAAAVSPPPRITQTPPAPDRTAAPPPPPPAATPAPAPSVRRGGFLWWLVPLLLLLGLGGCWFLRQPNTTNPSTTTGVTSNGIAVTDPASGATLPAEDFVMSGTAPAGETLSVEDQGQQVVSVKVGPDGRWQVAVPAPTPGEHTYTVSGQNGARSEVRVNVTGGDTGNTTSNAATGGTAADGFTITEPAAGAQLPAGGFTLRGTGTPGQTVQVLEDDTSLGNVTVAADGSWSLNVPSPAAGAHTYTLQGTDGTQLASVAATVAAPEANASAAACTQAYTLSITNGQTVSQPFRFGGVGQGEGYRVTVKRGDRIVGTKNVPLDATCGWSYQSRPGAGTVTYEVRPLGQTEAAPLSTVTLTVTP
;
A
#
# COMPACT_ATOMS: atom_id res chain seq x y z
N MET A 1 6.31 -24.56 32.69
CA MET A 1 4.84 -24.56 32.57
C MET A 1 4.47 -23.21 31.97
N ASN A 2 3.86 -23.21 30.79
CA ASN A 2 3.31 -21.99 30.23
C ASN A 2 2.10 -21.54 31.04
N VAL A 3 1.66 -20.31 30.78
CA VAL A 3 0.40 -19.79 31.32
C VAL A 3 -0.79 -20.61 30.79
N SER A 4 -0.71 -21.15 29.56
CA SER A 4 -1.72 -22.04 28.98
C SER A 4 -1.91 -23.34 29.77
N ASP A 5 -0.86 -24.20 29.88
CA ASP A 5 -0.94 -25.46 30.64
C ASP A 5 -1.36 -25.24 32.10
N VAL A 6 -1.01 -24.07 32.66
CA VAL A 6 -1.44 -23.63 33.98
C VAL A 6 -2.93 -23.33 34.07
N LEU A 7 -3.48 -22.53 33.16
CA LEU A 7 -4.90 -22.19 33.13
C LEU A 7 -5.74 -23.44 32.82
N GLU A 8 -5.27 -24.29 31.90
CA GLU A 8 -5.85 -25.60 31.62
C GLU A 8 -5.87 -26.48 32.88
N SER A 9 -4.79 -26.53 33.66
CA SER A 9 -4.74 -27.29 34.92
C SER A 9 -5.66 -26.75 36.03
N TYR A 10 -6.05 -25.47 35.97
CA TYR A 10 -6.89 -24.82 36.98
C TYR A 10 -8.39 -24.82 36.60
N PHE A 11 -8.72 -24.65 35.32
CA PHE A 11 -10.10 -24.60 34.81
C PHE A 11 -10.60 -25.94 34.24
N GLY A 12 -9.71 -26.75 33.66
CA GLY A 12 -10.07 -28.01 32.98
C GLY A 12 -10.82 -29.02 33.87
N PRO A 13 -10.34 -29.33 35.09
CA PRO A 13 -11.02 -30.28 35.98
C PRO A 13 -12.42 -29.84 36.43
N ALA A 14 -12.73 -28.54 36.34
CA ALA A 14 -14.04 -27.97 36.65
C ALA A 14 -14.91 -27.68 35.41
N ALA A 15 -14.41 -27.87 34.19
CA ALA A 15 -15.05 -27.41 32.96
C ALA A 15 -16.49 -27.91 32.78
N GLU A 16 -16.73 -29.19 33.08
CA GLU A 16 -18.07 -29.78 33.05
C GLU A 16 -19.03 -29.12 34.07
N ARG A 17 -18.57 -28.82 35.29
CA ARG A 17 -19.42 -28.21 36.33
C ARG A 17 -19.69 -26.74 36.06
N LEU A 18 -18.71 -26.01 35.53
CA LEU A 18 -18.92 -24.65 35.03
C LEU A 18 -19.90 -24.62 33.84
N GLY A 19 -19.81 -25.59 32.94
CA GLY A 19 -20.76 -25.79 31.84
C GLY A 19 -22.18 -26.04 32.32
N GLN A 20 -22.36 -27.01 33.22
CA GLN A 20 -23.67 -27.32 33.83
C GLN A 20 -24.28 -26.12 34.56
N ALA A 21 -23.47 -25.32 35.28
CA ALA A 21 -23.91 -24.08 35.92
C ALA A 21 -24.35 -22.99 34.93
N ALA A 22 -23.78 -23.00 33.72
CA ALA A 22 -24.10 -22.07 32.63
C ALA A 22 -25.12 -22.64 31.61
N GLY A 23 -25.65 -23.85 31.82
CA GLY A 23 -26.58 -24.50 30.88
C GLY A 23 -25.96 -25.01 29.57
N LEU A 24 -24.62 -25.09 29.48
CA LEU A 24 -23.88 -25.58 28.30
C LEU A 24 -23.49 -27.06 28.42
N ASP A 25 -23.24 -27.73 27.28
CA ASP A 25 -22.67 -29.08 27.30
C ASP A 25 -21.17 -29.05 27.70
N ALA A 26 -20.64 -30.17 28.20
CA ALA A 26 -19.27 -30.24 28.74
C ALA A 26 -18.18 -29.90 27.70
N ARG A 27 -18.38 -30.22 26.41
CA ARG A 27 -17.45 -29.93 25.31
C ARG A 27 -17.60 -28.51 24.77
N GLU A 28 -18.81 -27.95 24.86
CA GLU A 28 -19.02 -26.52 24.63
C GLU A 28 -18.32 -25.71 25.72
N ALA A 29 -18.52 -26.06 27.00
CA ALA A 29 -17.88 -25.41 28.12
C ALA A 29 -16.35 -25.53 28.09
N GLU A 30 -15.80 -26.72 27.83
CA GLU A 30 -14.36 -26.95 27.64
C GLU A 30 -13.78 -26.04 26.54
N ARG A 31 -14.47 -25.92 25.40
CA ARG A 31 -14.06 -25.03 24.29
C ARG A 31 -14.18 -23.56 24.67
N VAL A 32 -15.26 -23.16 25.33
CA VAL A 32 -15.49 -21.78 25.78
C VAL A 32 -14.44 -21.36 26.80
N LEU A 33 -14.02 -22.27 27.68
CA LEU A 33 -12.93 -22.04 28.63
C LEU A 33 -11.57 -21.93 27.94
N HIS A 34 -11.23 -22.90 27.07
CA HIS A 34 -9.95 -22.93 26.36
C HIS A 34 -9.74 -21.69 25.47
N VAL A 35 -10.78 -21.14 24.84
CA VAL A 35 -10.66 -19.95 23.98
C VAL A 35 -10.93 -18.66 24.77
N GLY A 36 -11.91 -18.66 25.68
CA GLY A 36 -12.38 -17.47 26.37
C GLY A 36 -11.50 -17.01 27.54
N VAL A 37 -10.96 -17.92 28.35
CA VAL A 37 -10.11 -17.53 29.50
C VAL A 37 -8.83 -16.81 29.04
N PRO A 38 -8.11 -17.25 27.97
CA PRO A 38 -7.02 -16.47 27.40
C PRO A 38 -7.44 -15.09 26.88
N LEU A 39 -8.61 -14.96 26.25
CA LEU A 39 -9.12 -13.67 25.77
C LEU A 39 -9.51 -12.71 26.90
N GLN A 40 -10.04 -13.22 28.02
CA GLN A 40 -10.28 -12.43 29.23
C GLN A 40 -8.96 -11.94 29.85
N LEU A 41 -7.95 -12.82 29.93
CA LEU A 41 -6.63 -12.44 30.42
C LEU A 41 -5.94 -11.41 29.51
N ASP A 42 -6.12 -11.52 28.19
CA ASP A 42 -5.62 -10.56 27.21
C ASP A 42 -6.28 -9.17 27.36
N ALA A 43 -7.61 -9.14 27.57
CA ALA A 43 -8.35 -7.91 27.80
C ALA A 43 -7.99 -7.25 29.15
N LEU A 44 -7.81 -8.03 30.22
CA LEU A 44 -7.26 -7.54 31.49
C LEU A 44 -5.85 -6.95 31.31
N ALA A 45 -4.98 -7.61 30.52
CA ALA A 45 -3.62 -7.14 30.26
C ALA A 45 -3.54 -5.88 29.38
N ASP A 46 -4.55 -5.67 28.52
CA ASP A 46 -4.74 -4.41 27.80
C ASP A 46 -5.24 -3.30 28.73
N HIS A 47 -6.22 -3.58 29.60
CA HIS A 47 -6.77 -2.61 30.57
C HIS A 47 -5.71 -2.13 31.57
N ALA A 48 -4.87 -3.07 32.04
CA ALA A 48 -3.70 -2.83 32.89
C ALA A 48 -2.62 -1.90 32.30
N ARG A 49 -2.74 -1.42 31.05
CA ARG A 49 -1.87 -0.37 30.51
C ARG A 49 -2.22 1.04 31.01
N THR A 50 -3.42 1.24 31.55
CA THR A 50 -3.86 2.53 32.09
C THR A 50 -3.68 2.59 33.61
N PRO A 51 -3.29 3.74 34.21
CA PRO A 51 -3.25 3.90 35.66
C PRO A 51 -4.63 3.61 36.31
N GLU A 52 -5.71 4.01 35.64
CA GLU A 52 -7.09 3.80 36.07
C GLU A 52 -7.46 2.32 36.07
N GLY A 53 -7.14 1.59 35.00
CA GLY A 53 -7.35 0.14 34.90
C GLY A 53 -6.47 -0.66 35.87
N GLN A 54 -5.25 -0.22 36.14
CA GLN A 54 -4.40 -0.79 37.20
C GLN A 54 -5.05 -0.66 38.59
N ALA A 55 -5.61 0.51 38.90
CA ALA A 55 -6.33 0.74 40.15
C ALA A 55 -7.59 -0.13 40.27
N GLN A 56 -8.38 -0.22 39.20
CA GLN A 56 -9.60 -1.06 39.16
C GLN A 56 -9.30 -2.56 39.29
N ILE A 57 -8.25 -3.06 38.61
CA ILE A 57 -7.82 -4.45 38.76
C ILE A 57 -7.26 -4.70 40.17
N ALA A 58 -6.53 -3.75 40.76
CA ALA A 58 -6.06 -3.86 42.15
C ALA A 58 -7.22 -3.89 43.17
N GLU A 59 -8.24 -3.05 42.98
CA GLU A 59 -9.44 -3.03 43.82
C GLU A 59 -10.26 -4.32 43.67
N ALA A 60 -10.40 -4.86 42.45
CA ALA A 60 -11.01 -6.16 42.23
C ALA A 60 -10.24 -7.29 42.94
N LEU A 61 -8.91 -7.36 42.76
CA LEU A 61 -8.05 -8.36 43.40
C LEU A 61 -8.06 -8.27 44.95
N ALA A 62 -8.30 -7.09 45.52
CA ALA A 62 -8.42 -6.90 46.96
C ALA A 62 -9.78 -7.33 47.54
N ASN A 63 -10.85 -7.34 46.72
CA ASN A 63 -12.22 -7.62 47.15
C ASN A 63 -12.72 -9.04 46.75
N ILE A 64 -12.01 -9.76 45.88
CA ILE A 64 -12.37 -11.12 45.44
C ILE A 64 -11.79 -12.18 46.40
N PRO A 65 -12.56 -13.19 46.84
CA PRO A 65 -12.04 -14.30 47.64
C PRO A 65 -10.99 -15.13 46.90
N ILE A 66 -10.00 -15.65 47.64
CA ILE A 66 -8.91 -16.46 47.09
C ILE A 66 -9.28 -17.95 47.17
N PHE A 67 -9.73 -18.53 46.05
CA PHE A 67 -10.20 -19.91 45.94
C PHE A 67 -9.07 -20.88 45.58
N SER A 68 -8.81 -21.91 46.40
CA SER A 68 -7.71 -22.87 46.19
C SER A 68 -7.78 -23.67 44.89
N SER A 69 -8.99 -23.85 44.36
CA SER A 69 -9.26 -24.30 42.98
C SER A 69 -10.66 -23.84 42.56
N VAL A 70 -11.01 -24.02 41.28
CA VAL A 70 -12.38 -23.76 40.82
C VAL A 70 -13.39 -24.69 41.52
N GLU A 71 -13.02 -25.94 41.81
CA GLU A 71 -13.89 -26.85 42.57
C GLU A 71 -14.19 -26.34 43.97
N ALA A 72 -13.23 -25.69 44.63
CA ALA A 72 -13.44 -25.12 45.95
C ALA A 72 -14.48 -23.99 45.89
N ALA A 73 -14.36 -23.07 44.93
CA ALA A 73 -15.31 -21.98 44.72
C ALA A 73 -16.73 -22.48 44.41
N LEU A 74 -16.85 -23.49 43.55
CA LEU A 74 -18.14 -24.12 43.18
C LEU A 74 -18.74 -24.99 44.30
N ASN A 75 -17.98 -25.29 45.35
CA ASN A 75 -18.43 -26.08 46.51
C ASN A 75 -18.81 -25.20 47.71
N GLU A 76 -18.61 -23.89 47.67
CA GLU A 76 -19.12 -22.98 48.70
C GLU A 76 -20.65 -22.84 48.64
N PRO A 77 -21.34 -22.58 49.78
CA PRO A 77 -22.75 -22.25 49.79
C PRO A 77 -23.06 -21.09 48.83
N ASP A 78 -23.98 -21.32 47.89
CA ASP A 78 -24.36 -20.39 46.82
C ASP A 78 -23.19 -19.90 45.94
N GLY A 79 -22.05 -20.59 45.94
CA GLY A 79 -20.81 -20.19 45.27
C GLY A 79 -20.97 -19.92 43.77
N VAL A 80 -21.78 -20.72 43.06
CA VAL A 80 -22.15 -20.49 41.65
C VAL A 80 -22.81 -19.12 41.46
N SER A 81 -23.81 -18.81 42.29
CA SER A 81 -24.56 -17.54 42.27
C SER A 81 -23.65 -16.36 42.60
N HIS A 82 -22.76 -16.51 43.59
CA HIS A 82 -21.80 -15.48 43.96
C HIS A 82 -20.75 -15.22 42.86
N LEU A 83 -20.24 -16.27 42.20
CA LEU A 83 -19.33 -16.14 41.05
C LEU A 83 -20.00 -15.45 39.87
N GLN A 84 -21.25 -15.77 39.55
CA GLN A 84 -22.00 -15.08 38.50
C GLN A 84 -22.22 -13.60 38.82
N GLN A 85 -22.69 -13.27 40.03
CA GLN A 85 -22.93 -11.88 40.44
C GLN A 85 -21.63 -11.06 40.48
N ALA A 86 -20.53 -11.64 40.96
CA ALA A 86 -19.21 -11.02 40.88
C ALA A 86 -18.80 -10.79 39.42
N GLY A 87 -18.99 -11.78 38.55
CA GLY A 87 -18.75 -11.67 37.11
C GLY A 87 -19.51 -10.52 36.43
N GLU A 88 -20.82 -10.43 36.69
CA GLU A 88 -21.71 -9.40 36.14
C GLU A 88 -21.34 -7.98 36.60
N LEU A 89 -20.82 -7.82 37.83
CA LEU A 89 -20.33 -6.54 38.35
C LEU A 89 -18.92 -6.19 37.84
N LEU A 90 -18.04 -7.19 37.68
CA LEU A 90 -16.64 -6.99 37.30
C LEU A 90 -16.43 -6.83 35.80
N ALA A 91 -17.20 -7.54 34.96
CA ALA A 91 -17.00 -7.53 33.51
C ALA A 91 -17.16 -6.13 32.88
N PRO A 92 -18.18 -5.31 33.22
CA PRO A 92 -18.27 -3.94 32.71
C PRO A 92 -17.11 -3.03 33.18
N ALA A 93 -16.62 -3.23 34.40
CA ALA A 93 -15.56 -2.40 34.99
C ALA A 93 -14.15 -2.75 34.49
N LEU A 94 -13.88 -4.04 34.22
CA LEU A 94 -12.54 -4.53 33.89
C LEU A 94 -12.34 -4.90 32.40
N LEU A 95 -13.43 -5.15 31.67
CA LEU A 95 -13.40 -5.52 30.25
C LEU A 95 -14.17 -4.52 29.37
N GLY A 96 -15.11 -3.75 29.93
CA GLY A 96 -15.96 -2.82 29.20
C GLY A 96 -16.75 -3.52 28.08
N GLU A 97 -16.86 -2.88 26.92
CA GLU A 97 -17.52 -3.45 25.74
C GLU A 97 -16.89 -4.78 25.27
N ARG A 98 -15.62 -5.05 25.63
CA ARG A 98 -14.93 -6.29 25.24
C ARG A 98 -15.55 -7.54 25.86
N ALA A 99 -16.26 -7.43 26.98
CA ALA A 99 -16.98 -8.57 27.57
C ALA A 99 -17.95 -9.20 26.54
N ASN A 100 -18.72 -8.35 25.86
CA ASN A 100 -19.70 -8.75 24.85
C ASN A 100 -19.01 -9.27 23.58
N SER A 101 -17.90 -8.66 23.16
CA SER A 101 -17.17 -9.12 21.97
C SER A 101 -16.48 -10.47 22.19
N ILE A 102 -15.94 -10.73 23.38
CA ILE A 102 -15.35 -12.03 23.73
C ILE A 102 -16.45 -13.11 23.75
N ALA A 103 -17.60 -12.84 24.36
CA ALA A 103 -18.73 -13.77 24.34
C ALA A 103 -19.18 -14.11 22.90
N ALA A 104 -19.34 -13.08 22.04
CA ALA A 104 -19.71 -13.28 20.64
C ALA A 104 -18.64 -14.04 19.83
N GLN A 105 -17.35 -13.79 20.08
CA GLN A 105 -16.24 -14.47 19.41
C GLN A 105 -16.12 -15.94 19.82
N VAL A 106 -16.47 -16.27 21.07
CA VAL A 106 -16.29 -17.61 21.65
C VAL A 106 -17.53 -18.51 21.47
N ALA A 107 -18.73 -17.95 21.36
CA ALA A 107 -19.98 -18.72 21.29
C ALA A 107 -20.05 -19.67 20.08
N GLY A 108 -19.84 -19.15 18.87
CA GLY A 108 -19.77 -19.93 17.61
C GLY A 108 -21.07 -20.64 17.19
N GLN A 109 -21.47 -21.68 17.91
CA GLN A 109 -22.72 -22.44 17.75
C GLN A 109 -23.42 -22.75 19.10
N ALA A 110 -22.75 -22.54 20.23
CA ALA A 110 -23.33 -22.70 21.56
C ALA A 110 -24.27 -21.53 21.90
N ASP A 111 -25.13 -21.71 22.92
CA ASP A 111 -26.07 -20.66 23.33
C ASP A 111 -25.34 -19.38 23.82
N PRO A 112 -25.61 -18.19 23.25
CA PRO A 112 -24.94 -16.95 23.65
C PRO A 112 -25.15 -16.58 25.12
N GLY A 113 -26.31 -16.92 25.71
CA GLY A 113 -26.61 -16.66 27.12
C GLY A 113 -25.74 -17.50 28.03
N GLY A 114 -25.71 -18.82 27.81
CA GLY A 114 -24.84 -19.74 28.54
C GLY A 114 -23.35 -19.42 28.36
N VAL A 115 -22.91 -19.04 27.16
CA VAL A 115 -21.52 -18.62 26.90
C VAL A 115 -21.18 -17.35 27.68
N GLN A 116 -22.08 -16.36 27.73
CA GLN A 116 -21.87 -15.16 28.52
C GLN A 116 -21.86 -15.46 30.03
N GLN A 117 -22.78 -16.29 30.52
CA GLN A 117 -22.86 -16.67 31.94
C GLN A 117 -21.62 -17.46 32.40
N LEU A 118 -21.11 -18.37 31.56
CA LEU A 118 -19.84 -19.06 31.78
C LEU A 118 -18.67 -18.07 31.87
N LEU A 119 -18.57 -17.13 30.92
CA LEU A 119 -17.51 -16.11 30.93
C LEU A 119 -17.62 -15.15 32.12
N HIS A 120 -18.82 -14.82 32.59
CA HIS A 120 -18.99 -14.04 33.82
C HIS A 120 -18.43 -14.81 35.02
N MET A 121 -18.73 -16.11 35.18
CA MET A 121 -18.17 -16.92 36.27
C MET A 121 -16.64 -17.10 36.20
N THR A 122 -16.03 -17.10 35.02
CA THR A 122 -14.57 -17.31 34.88
C THR A 122 -13.74 -16.09 35.23
N LEU A 123 -14.27 -14.88 35.08
CA LEU A 123 -13.54 -13.64 35.38
C LEU A 123 -13.09 -13.53 36.86
N PRO A 124 -13.95 -13.70 37.89
CA PRO A 124 -13.51 -13.68 39.28
C PRO A 124 -12.61 -14.87 39.64
N LEU A 125 -12.80 -16.04 39.02
CA LEU A 125 -11.91 -17.20 39.19
C LEU A 125 -10.50 -16.93 38.65
N LEU A 126 -10.40 -16.26 37.49
CA LEU A 126 -9.15 -15.84 36.88
C LEU A 126 -8.43 -14.78 37.73
N LEU A 127 -9.18 -13.83 38.31
CA LEU A 127 -8.63 -12.82 39.22
C LEU A 127 -8.15 -13.45 40.55
N SER A 128 -8.94 -14.34 41.16
CA SER A 128 -8.51 -15.16 42.31
C SER A 128 -7.19 -15.90 42.01
N PHE A 129 -7.11 -16.56 40.85
CA PHE A 129 -5.93 -17.28 40.39
C PHE A 129 -4.69 -16.36 40.22
N LEU A 130 -4.88 -15.16 39.65
CA LEU A 130 -3.81 -14.16 39.55
C LEU A 130 -3.36 -13.65 40.93
N GLY A 131 -4.29 -13.48 41.88
CA GLY A 131 -4.00 -13.18 43.27
C GLY A 131 -3.12 -14.25 43.94
N GLN A 132 -3.43 -15.53 43.73
CA GLN A 132 -2.61 -16.66 44.21
C GLN A 132 -1.21 -16.70 43.60
N ARG A 133 -1.07 -16.22 42.35
CA ARG A 133 0.23 -16.04 41.70
C ARG A 133 1.05 -14.88 42.27
N GLY A 134 0.55 -14.19 43.30
CA GLY A 134 1.25 -13.10 43.98
C GLY A 134 1.18 -11.78 43.22
N LEU A 135 0.20 -11.60 42.33
CA LEU A 135 0.00 -10.36 41.59
C LEU A 135 -0.48 -9.24 42.52
N SER A 136 0.45 -8.47 43.08
CA SER A 136 0.12 -7.27 43.86
C SER A 136 -0.13 -6.05 42.96
N ALA A 137 -0.80 -5.02 43.50
CA ALA A 137 -1.10 -3.78 42.79
C ALA A 137 0.13 -3.13 42.11
N ALA A 138 1.31 -3.23 42.74
CA ALA A 138 2.57 -2.69 42.21
C ALA A 138 3.14 -3.48 41.01
N GLN A 139 2.60 -4.65 40.70
CA GLN A 139 3.08 -5.57 39.65
C GLN A 139 2.11 -5.71 38.48
N ILE A 140 0.87 -5.21 38.59
CA ILE A 140 -0.14 -5.28 37.52
C ILE A 140 0.37 -4.63 36.23
N GLY A 141 1.01 -3.47 36.33
CA GLY A 141 1.50 -2.71 35.18
C GLY A 141 2.69 -3.33 34.43
N SER A 142 3.36 -4.33 34.98
CA SER A 142 4.47 -5.05 34.33
C SER A 142 4.13 -6.50 34.00
N ILE A 143 3.64 -7.26 34.97
CA ILE A 143 3.45 -8.71 34.83
C ILE A 143 2.32 -9.05 33.85
N LEU A 144 1.18 -8.34 33.86
CA LEU A 144 0.08 -8.63 32.93
C LEU A 144 0.47 -8.44 31.45
N PRO A 145 1.10 -7.31 31.06
CA PRO A 145 1.65 -7.16 29.71
C PRO A 145 2.70 -8.22 29.32
N GLU A 146 3.52 -8.71 30.26
CA GLU A 146 4.48 -9.79 30.02
C GLU A 146 3.81 -11.16 29.86
N LEU A 147 2.77 -11.46 30.65
CA LEU A 147 1.97 -12.69 30.54
C LEU A 147 1.35 -12.82 29.14
N LYS A 148 0.83 -11.72 28.57
CA LYS A 148 0.35 -11.65 27.17
C LYS A 148 1.43 -12.07 26.17
N GLY A 149 2.68 -11.63 26.37
CA GLY A 149 3.83 -12.09 25.57
C GLY A 149 4.10 -13.59 25.72
N SER A 150 4.03 -14.14 26.94
CA SER A 150 4.24 -15.57 27.19
C SER A 150 3.15 -16.47 26.62
N LEU A 151 1.91 -15.98 26.50
CA LEU A 151 0.79 -16.70 25.87
C LEU A 151 0.96 -16.78 24.35
N GLY A 152 1.42 -15.70 23.70
CA GLY A 152 1.84 -15.74 22.30
C GLY A 152 3.03 -16.70 22.07
N ALA A 153 3.93 -16.82 23.04
CA ALA A 153 5.03 -17.77 23.02
C ALA A 153 4.61 -19.23 23.33
N ALA A 154 3.42 -19.49 23.91
CA ALA A 154 2.97 -20.85 24.20
C ALA A 154 2.68 -21.67 22.92
N ALA A 155 2.34 -21.01 21.81
CA ALA A 155 2.30 -21.62 20.49
C ALA A 155 3.70 -22.04 19.97
N ALA A 156 4.78 -21.61 20.63
CA ALA A 156 6.18 -21.85 20.29
C ALA A 156 6.87 -22.71 21.36
N VAL A 157 6.44 -23.97 21.48
CA VAL A 157 7.01 -24.95 22.42
C VAL A 157 8.50 -25.19 22.15
N GLY A 158 9.34 -24.69 23.06
CA GLY A 158 10.40 -25.47 23.74
C GLY A 158 11.60 -26.00 22.95
N GLY A 159 11.56 -26.01 21.63
CA GLY A 159 12.71 -26.32 20.76
C GLY A 159 13.31 -25.05 20.15
N ALA A 160 14.58 -25.14 19.75
CA ALA A 160 15.07 -24.23 18.71
C ALA A 160 14.21 -24.46 17.46
N LEU A 161 13.73 -23.38 16.86
CA LEU A 161 12.65 -23.40 15.87
C LEU A 161 13.07 -24.20 14.63
N THR A 162 12.61 -25.45 14.49
CA THR A 162 13.14 -26.31 13.43
C THR A 162 12.50 -25.98 12.07
N ALA A 163 13.24 -26.29 11.01
CA ALA A 163 12.73 -26.25 9.65
C ALA A 163 11.49 -27.15 9.45
N ALA A 164 11.35 -28.24 10.21
CA ALA A 164 10.19 -29.13 10.16
C ALA A 164 8.96 -28.49 10.84
N ASP A 165 9.11 -27.92 12.03
CA ASP A 165 8.01 -27.25 12.76
C ASP A 165 7.43 -26.08 11.95
N LEU A 166 8.29 -25.30 11.30
CA LEU A 166 7.86 -24.21 10.42
C LEU A 166 7.09 -24.74 9.20
N VAL A 167 7.57 -25.83 8.58
CA VAL A 167 6.90 -26.45 7.42
C VAL A 167 5.53 -27.03 7.80
N ASP A 168 5.39 -27.66 8.96
CA ASP A 168 4.12 -28.24 9.41
C ASP A 168 3.14 -27.17 9.93
N PHE A 169 3.63 -26.10 10.56
CA PHE A 169 2.84 -24.91 10.85
C PHE A 169 2.28 -24.26 9.56
N LEU A 170 3.11 -24.11 8.52
CA LEU A 170 2.67 -23.55 7.23
C LEU A 170 1.66 -24.47 6.51
N LYS A 171 1.82 -25.81 6.57
CA LYS A 171 0.80 -26.77 6.09
C LYS A 171 -0.55 -26.57 6.78
N ALA A 172 -0.56 -26.31 8.09
CA ALA A 172 -1.79 -26.06 8.84
C ALA A 172 -2.45 -24.72 8.44
N GLN A 173 -1.67 -23.64 8.37
CA GLN A 173 -2.18 -22.30 8.02
C GLN A 173 -2.72 -22.23 6.57
N PHE A 174 -2.03 -22.84 5.60
CA PHE A 174 -2.48 -22.97 4.21
C PHE A 174 -3.30 -24.26 3.96
N GLY A 175 -3.95 -24.79 5.00
CA GLY A 175 -4.85 -25.93 4.91
C GLY A 175 -6.32 -25.55 4.69
N GLY A 176 -7.18 -26.58 4.61
CA GLY A 176 -8.64 -26.47 4.76
C GLY A 176 -9.32 -25.32 4.01
N GLN A 177 -10.13 -24.54 4.73
CA GLN A 177 -10.86 -23.40 4.18
C GLN A 177 -9.95 -22.26 3.72
N THR A 178 -8.79 -22.06 4.36
CA THR A 178 -7.86 -20.97 4.00
C THR A 178 -7.34 -21.16 2.58
N ALA A 179 -6.98 -22.39 2.21
CA ALA A 179 -6.58 -22.74 0.85
C ALA A 179 -7.69 -22.47 -0.19
N ASP A 180 -8.93 -22.85 0.12
CA ASP A 180 -10.08 -22.64 -0.76
C ASP A 180 -10.38 -21.13 -0.97
N ARG A 181 -10.40 -20.33 0.10
CA ARG A 181 -10.56 -18.87 0.02
C ARG A 181 -9.43 -18.21 -0.78
N LEU A 182 -8.19 -18.58 -0.51
CA LEU A 182 -7.00 -17.98 -1.15
C LEU A 182 -6.92 -18.32 -2.65
N GLY A 183 -7.28 -19.56 -3.03
CA GLY A 183 -7.42 -19.93 -4.44
C GLY A 183 -8.55 -19.16 -5.13
N LYS A 184 -9.70 -18.98 -4.47
CA LYS A 184 -10.84 -18.20 -5.00
C LYS A 184 -10.49 -16.71 -5.18
N ALA A 185 -9.79 -16.09 -4.23
CA ALA A 185 -9.30 -14.72 -4.35
C ALA A 185 -8.35 -14.54 -5.56
N ALA A 186 -7.56 -15.57 -5.89
CA ALA A 186 -6.73 -15.59 -7.09
C ALA A 186 -7.47 -15.97 -8.40
N GLY A 187 -8.78 -16.21 -8.35
CA GLY A 187 -9.61 -16.55 -9.51
C GLY A 187 -9.65 -18.03 -9.90
N PHE A 188 -9.25 -18.95 -9.03
CA PHE A 188 -9.47 -20.38 -9.21
C PHE A 188 -10.87 -20.81 -8.72
N THR A 189 -11.47 -21.82 -9.34
CA THR A 189 -12.85 -22.24 -9.05
C THR A 189 -12.98 -23.74 -8.80
N GLY A 190 -13.86 -24.12 -7.87
CA GLY A 190 -14.04 -25.51 -7.46
C GLY A 190 -12.78 -26.11 -6.79
N GLY A 191 -12.63 -27.44 -6.89
CA GLY A 191 -11.57 -28.19 -6.20
C GLY A 191 -10.12 -27.88 -6.63
N THR A 192 -9.91 -27.08 -7.68
CA THR A 192 -8.57 -26.60 -8.05
C THR A 192 -8.09 -25.46 -7.16
N ALA A 193 -8.99 -24.67 -6.58
CA ALA A 193 -8.65 -23.50 -5.75
C ALA A 193 -7.78 -23.88 -4.55
N ALA A 194 -8.26 -24.80 -3.71
CA ALA A 194 -7.51 -25.28 -2.55
C ALA A 194 -6.19 -25.97 -2.95
N ARG A 195 -6.20 -26.78 -4.02
CA ARG A 195 -5.02 -27.51 -4.50
C ARG A 195 -3.94 -26.57 -5.06
N ALA A 196 -4.35 -25.50 -5.73
CA ALA A 196 -3.44 -24.47 -6.21
C ALA A 196 -2.83 -23.69 -5.04
N ALA A 197 -3.62 -23.27 -4.05
CA ALA A 197 -3.11 -22.56 -2.88
C ALA A 197 -2.10 -23.41 -2.07
N GLN A 198 -2.39 -24.69 -1.88
CA GLN A 198 -1.49 -25.67 -1.27
C GLN A 198 -0.20 -25.92 -2.06
N ALA A 199 -0.18 -25.62 -3.36
CA ALA A 199 1.00 -25.75 -4.21
C ALA A 199 1.79 -24.43 -4.40
N ALA A 200 1.18 -23.28 -4.08
CA ALA A 200 1.82 -21.96 -4.19
C ALA A 200 2.80 -21.68 -3.04
N TRP A 201 2.38 -21.94 -1.79
CA TRP A 201 3.18 -21.59 -0.61
C TRP A 201 4.56 -22.29 -0.52
N PRO A 202 4.78 -23.55 -0.99
CA PRO A 202 6.11 -24.16 -0.99
C PRO A 202 7.05 -23.54 -2.02
N ILE A 203 6.52 -23.02 -3.14
CA ILE A 203 7.31 -22.32 -4.17
C ILE A 203 7.75 -20.95 -3.65
N VAL A 204 6.83 -20.22 -3.00
CA VAL A 204 7.14 -18.99 -2.26
C VAL A 204 8.17 -19.23 -1.17
N LEU A 205 8.00 -20.27 -0.36
CA LEU A 205 8.94 -20.62 0.72
C LEU A 205 10.32 -21.00 0.17
N ASN A 206 10.40 -21.66 -0.99
CA ASN A 206 11.69 -21.89 -1.67
C ASN A 206 12.37 -20.58 -2.08
N ALA A 207 11.63 -19.60 -2.61
CA ALA A 207 12.19 -18.32 -3.00
C ALA A 207 12.63 -17.47 -1.80
N LEU A 208 11.85 -17.49 -0.71
CA LEU A 208 12.24 -16.93 0.59
C LEU A 208 13.52 -17.61 1.12
N ALA A 209 13.61 -18.93 1.06
CA ALA A 209 14.80 -19.69 1.43
C ALA A 209 16.00 -19.46 0.48
N ASN A 210 15.76 -19.10 -0.78
CA ASN A 210 16.81 -18.71 -1.73
C ASN A 210 17.29 -17.27 -1.50
N LYS A 211 16.44 -16.36 -1.04
CA LYS A 211 16.86 -15.00 -0.67
C LYS A 211 17.52 -14.94 0.71
N GLY A 212 16.89 -15.53 1.71
CA GLY A 212 17.28 -15.46 3.12
C GLY A 212 18.45 -16.34 3.55
N HIS A 213 19.03 -17.18 2.67
CA HIS A 213 20.20 -18.01 3.02
C HIS A 213 21.51 -17.23 3.25
N THR A 214 21.50 -15.92 3.03
CA THR A 214 22.59 -15.01 3.41
C THR A 214 22.10 -14.11 4.53
N GLU A 215 22.98 -13.75 5.47
CA GLU A 215 22.65 -12.85 6.58
C GLU A 215 22.10 -11.50 6.09
N ALA A 216 22.65 -10.95 4.99
CA ALA A 216 22.16 -9.74 4.34
C ALA A 216 20.74 -9.90 3.77
N GLY A 217 20.45 -11.04 3.11
CA GLY A 217 19.11 -11.35 2.61
C GLY A 217 18.10 -11.59 3.74
N ALA A 218 18.51 -12.25 4.82
CA ALA A 218 17.70 -12.41 6.03
C ALA A 218 17.40 -11.07 6.71
N ALA A 219 18.37 -10.16 6.78
CA ALA A 219 18.18 -8.81 7.27
C ALA A 219 17.18 -8.00 6.41
N GLU A 220 17.23 -8.12 5.07
CA GLU A 220 16.25 -7.47 4.17
C GLU A 220 14.82 -8.03 4.34
N LEU A 221 14.67 -9.28 4.75
CA LEU A 221 13.36 -9.85 5.09
C LEU A 221 12.87 -9.35 6.46
N LEU A 222 13.78 -9.15 7.43
CA LEU A 222 13.49 -8.64 8.78
C LEU A 222 13.16 -7.13 8.82
N THR A 223 13.58 -6.32 7.85
CA THR A 223 13.19 -4.90 7.79
C THR A 223 11.77 -4.70 7.27
N ARG A 224 11.31 -5.52 6.32
CA ARG A 224 9.95 -5.46 5.71
C ARG A 224 8.81 -5.84 6.67
N THR A 225 9.10 -6.19 7.93
CA THR A 225 8.11 -6.80 8.83
C THR A 225 7.07 -5.83 9.41
N ARG A 226 7.30 -4.50 9.39
CA ARG A 226 6.34 -3.53 9.98
C ARG A 226 5.00 -3.53 9.24
N ASP A 227 5.02 -3.60 7.91
CA ASP A 227 3.81 -3.59 7.08
C ASP A 227 3.03 -4.91 7.15
N LEU A 228 3.75 -6.02 7.33
CA LEU A 228 3.21 -7.38 7.34
C LEU A 228 2.49 -7.74 8.66
N GLN A 229 2.64 -6.95 9.73
CA GLN A 229 2.04 -7.23 11.05
C GLN A 229 0.51 -7.26 11.06
N ARG A 230 -0.17 -6.68 10.06
CA ARG A 230 -1.64 -6.74 9.95
C ARG A 230 -2.14 -8.11 9.45
N LEU A 231 -1.28 -8.86 8.76
CA LEU A 231 -1.63 -10.10 8.05
C LEU A 231 -1.68 -11.32 8.98
N THR A 232 -1.13 -11.18 10.18
CA THR A 232 -1.18 -12.17 11.25
C THR A 232 -1.89 -11.60 12.48
N HIS A 233 -2.68 -12.42 13.16
CA HIS A 233 -3.16 -12.08 14.50
C HIS A 233 -2.00 -12.03 15.51
N PRO A 234 -2.19 -11.48 16.73
CA PRO A 234 -1.17 -11.46 17.78
C PRO A 234 -0.66 -12.84 18.24
N ASP A 235 -1.40 -13.92 17.95
CA ASP A 235 -1.00 -15.32 18.19
C ASP A 235 -0.09 -15.90 17.08
N GLY A 236 0.17 -15.13 16.02
CA GLY A 236 0.97 -15.53 14.87
C GLY A 236 0.23 -16.26 13.75
N THR A 237 -1.08 -16.54 13.88
CA THR A 237 -1.93 -17.18 12.85
C THR A 237 -2.34 -16.21 11.73
N LEU A 238 -2.76 -16.73 10.58
CA LEU A 238 -3.25 -15.90 9.46
C LEU A 238 -4.55 -15.15 9.81
N ASN A 239 -4.57 -13.85 9.54
CA ASN A 239 -5.78 -13.05 9.55
C ASN A 239 -6.62 -13.32 8.28
N THR A 240 -7.36 -14.43 8.28
CA THR A 240 -8.18 -14.85 7.13
C THR A 240 -9.42 -13.98 6.88
N ALA A 241 -9.70 -12.98 7.71
CA ALA A 241 -10.77 -12.01 7.47
C ALA A 241 -10.40 -11.03 6.34
N LEU A 242 -9.11 -10.65 6.23
CA LEU A 242 -8.59 -9.79 5.15
C LEU A 242 -8.78 -10.41 3.76
N LEU A 243 -8.85 -11.74 3.67
CA LEU A 243 -9.09 -12.46 2.41
C LEU A 243 -10.56 -12.40 1.94
N ASN A 244 -11.46 -11.84 2.74
CA ASN A 244 -12.85 -11.59 2.38
C ASN A 244 -13.08 -10.16 1.85
N ASP A 245 -12.10 -9.26 2.01
CA ASP A 245 -12.18 -7.85 1.60
C ASP A 245 -11.50 -7.65 0.23
N PRO A 246 -12.22 -7.16 -0.80
CA PRO A 246 -11.64 -6.83 -2.10
C PRO A 246 -10.50 -5.80 -2.05
N ALA A 247 -10.52 -4.85 -1.11
CA ALA A 247 -9.50 -3.82 -0.99
C ALA A 247 -8.21 -4.36 -0.35
N GLU A 248 -8.31 -5.13 0.74
CA GLU A 248 -7.14 -5.73 1.38
C GLU A 248 -6.56 -6.88 0.54
N THR A 249 -7.38 -7.64 -0.20
CA THR A 249 -6.85 -8.59 -1.20
C THR A 249 -6.14 -7.90 -2.38
N ALA A 250 -6.65 -6.78 -2.88
CA ALA A 250 -5.94 -5.98 -3.90
C ALA A 250 -4.62 -5.38 -3.35
N ARG A 251 -4.63 -4.91 -2.10
CA ARG A 251 -3.43 -4.41 -1.38
C ARG A 251 -2.38 -5.51 -1.23
N LEU A 252 -2.80 -6.71 -0.81
CA LEU A 252 -1.98 -7.91 -0.74
C LEU A 252 -1.41 -8.32 -2.09
N GLU A 253 -2.20 -8.26 -3.16
CA GLU A 253 -1.73 -8.56 -4.52
C GLU A 253 -0.65 -7.56 -4.97
N GLY A 254 -0.84 -6.26 -4.70
CA GLY A 254 0.13 -5.21 -5.02
C GLY A 254 1.46 -5.38 -4.28
N GLN A 255 1.41 -5.49 -2.94
CA GLN A 255 2.60 -5.77 -2.12
C GLN A 255 3.28 -7.08 -2.53
N GLY A 256 2.46 -8.10 -2.83
CA GLY A 256 2.88 -9.42 -3.26
C GLY A 256 3.63 -9.43 -4.59
N ARG A 257 3.17 -8.68 -5.60
CA ARG A 257 3.86 -8.53 -6.90
C ARG A 257 5.26 -7.93 -6.73
N GLY A 258 5.38 -6.87 -5.92
CA GLY A 258 6.68 -6.27 -5.59
C GLY A 258 7.61 -7.23 -4.84
N LEU A 259 7.06 -8.04 -3.94
CA LEU A 259 7.81 -9.09 -3.24
C LEU A 259 8.22 -10.24 -4.18
N LEU A 260 7.37 -10.68 -5.11
CA LEU A 260 7.70 -11.70 -6.11
C LEU A 260 8.87 -11.25 -7.00
N ALA A 261 8.84 -10.02 -7.51
CA ALA A 261 9.93 -9.46 -8.32
C ALA A 261 11.26 -9.40 -7.52
N ALA A 262 11.18 -9.18 -6.21
CA ALA A 262 12.33 -9.18 -5.30
C ALA A 262 12.77 -10.58 -4.80
N LEU A 263 12.07 -11.66 -5.20
CA LEU A 263 12.32 -13.05 -4.80
C LEU A 263 12.63 -14.00 -5.98
N PHE A 264 12.07 -13.73 -7.17
CA PHE A 264 12.27 -14.53 -8.37
C PHE A 264 12.93 -13.70 -9.49
N PRO A 265 14.12 -14.07 -9.99
CA PRO A 265 14.79 -13.32 -11.07
C PRO A 265 14.10 -13.47 -12.45
N ASN A 266 13.05 -14.29 -12.55
CA ASN A 266 12.22 -14.41 -13.75
C ASN A 266 10.80 -14.86 -13.34
N VAL A 267 9.93 -13.89 -13.04
CA VAL A 267 8.58 -14.16 -12.51
C VAL A 267 7.72 -14.91 -13.54
N ASP A 268 7.76 -14.52 -14.81
CA ASP A 268 6.90 -15.08 -15.86
C ASP A 268 7.17 -16.56 -16.15
N ALA A 269 8.44 -16.99 -16.11
CA ALA A 269 8.79 -18.40 -16.23
C ALA A 269 8.26 -19.24 -15.05
N VAL A 270 8.15 -18.64 -13.85
CA VAL A 270 7.63 -19.30 -12.64
C VAL A 270 6.10 -19.34 -12.68
N THR A 271 5.42 -18.22 -12.98
CA THR A 271 3.95 -18.15 -13.03
C THR A 271 3.37 -19.00 -14.17
N GLY A 272 4.01 -19.02 -15.35
CA GLY A 272 3.60 -19.85 -16.48
C GLY A 272 3.75 -21.36 -16.21
N ARG A 273 4.88 -21.78 -15.59
CA ARG A 273 5.10 -23.17 -15.17
C ARG A 273 4.20 -23.58 -14.00
N PHE A 274 3.90 -22.66 -13.10
CA PHE A 274 2.98 -22.92 -11.99
C PHE A 274 1.54 -23.10 -12.49
N GLY A 275 1.02 -22.14 -13.28
CA GLY A 275 -0.35 -22.20 -13.81
C GLY A 275 -0.63 -23.45 -14.65
N SER A 276 0.31 -23.81 -15.54
CA SER A 276 0.20 -25.02 -16.35
C SER A 276 0.23 -26.33 -15.53
N ALA A 277 0.85 -26.34 -14.34
CA ALA A 277 0.81 -27.49 -13.44
C ALA A 277 -0.47 -27.56 -12.58
N VAL A 278 -1.00 -26.42 -12.11
CA VAL A 278 -2.22 -26.38 -11.27
C VAL A 278 -3.53 -26.28 -12.06
N GLY A 279 -3.47 -26.20 -13.39
CA GLY A 279 -4.64 -26.11 -14.26
C GLY A 279 -5.30 -24.72 -14.30
N GLY A 280 -4.51 -23.66 -14.11
CA GLY A 280 -4.97 -22.27 -14.13
C GLY A 280 -4.27 -21.41 -15.18
N SER A 281 -4.78 -20.20 -15.42
CA SER A 281 -4.11 -19.23 -16.29
C SER A 281 -2.81 -18.72 -15.65
N GLY A 282 -1.85 -18.26 -16.46
CA GLY A 282 -0.63 -17.60 -15.96
C GLY A 282 -0.94 -16.38 -15.10
N THR A 283 -2.02 -15.65 -15.42
CA THR A 283 -2.52 -14.52 -14.63
C THR A 283 -3.05 -14.97 -13.26
N SER A 284 -3.88 -16.01 -13.20
CA SER A 284 -4.37 -16.59 -11.94
C SER A 284 -3.23 -17.13 -11.08
N ALA A 285 -2.25 -17.79 -11.72
CA ALA A 285 -1.04 -18.30 -11.08
C ALA A 285 -0.17 -17.16 -10.51
N GLY A 286 0.00 -16.07 -11.25
CA GLY A 286 0.67 -14.84 -10.78
C GLY A 286 -0.06 -14.17 -9.63
N ARG A 287 -1.40 -14.07 -9.69
CA ARG A 287 -2.22 -13.56 -8.59
C ARG A 287 -2.08 -14.40 -7.32
N LEU A 288 -2.12 -15.73 -7.45
CA LEU A 288 -2.01 -16.64 -6.32
C LEU A 288 -0.62 -16.62 -5.67
N LEU A 289 0.43 -16.55 -6.49
CA LEU A 289 1.80 -16.37 -5.98
C LEU A 289 1.97 -14.98 -5.35
N ALA A 290 1.35 -13.93 -5.89
CA ALA A 290 1.38 -12.60 -5.30
C ALA A 290 0.66 -12.58 -3.94
N LEU A 291 -0.57 -13.11 -3.85
CA LEU A 291 -1.31 -13.19 -2.59
C LEU A 291 -0.62 -14.09 -1.54
N THR A 292 0.04 -15.17 -1.94
CA THR A 292 0.75 -16.05 -0.99
C THR A 292 2.11 -15.50 -0.53
N ALA A 293 2.83 -14.74 -1.36
CA ALA A 293 4.16 -14.21 -1.04
C ALA A 293 4.23 -13.43 0.31
N PRO A 294 3.39 -12.41 0.58
CA PRO A 294 3.44 -11.66 1.82
C PRO A 294 2.85 -12.47 2.99
N LEU A 295 1.90 -13.38 2.76
CA LEU A 295 1.31 -14.22 3.81
C LEU A 295 2.30 -15.25 4.36
N VAL A 296 3.05 -15.95 3.49
CA VAL A 296 4.12 -16.86 3.92
C VAL A 296 5.21 -16.09 4.63
N LEU A 297 5.62 -14.93 4.10
CA LEU A 297 6.64 -14.10 4.74
C LEU A 297 6.18 -13.58 6.12
N ALA A 298 4.92 -13.14 6.26
CA ALA A 298 4.35 -12.71 7.53
C ALA A 298 4.35 -13.83 8.58
N LEU A 299 3.99 -15.07 8.20
CA LEU A 299 4.02 -16.24 9.09
C LEU A 299 5.44 -16.66 9.49
N VAL A 300 6.39 -16.63 8.56
CA VAL A 300 7.80 -16.92 8.86
C VAL A 300 8.33 -15.89 9.86
N LEU A 301 8.03 -14.60 9.65
CA LEU A 301 8.51 -13.51 10.48
C LEU A 301 7.78 -13.38 11.83
N SER A 302 6.48 -13.69 11.91
CA SER A 302 5.77 -13.77 13.20
C SER A 302 6.38 -14.85 14.07
N ARG A 303 6.73 -15.99 13.46
CA ARG A 303 7.29 -17.15 14.14
C ARG A 303 8.74 -16.94 14.56
N THR A 304 9.61 -16.37 13.72
CA THR A 304 10.99 -16.07 14.11
C THR A 304 11.08 -15.00 15.21
N ARG A 305 10.17 -14.02 15.21
CA ARG A 305 10.00 -13.05 16.31
C ARG A 305 9.58 -13.70 17.62
N ALA A 306 8.63 -14.65 17.59
CA ALA A 306 8.20 -15.38 18.79
C ALA A 306 9.34 -16.18 19.46
N ALA A 307 10.38 -16.56 18.70
CA ALA A 307 11.60 -17.18 19.20
C ALA A 307 12.81 -16.23 19.30
N SER A 308 12.61 -14.91 19.17
CA SER A 308 13.64 -13.86 19.24
C SER A 308 14.86 -14.01 18.30
N LEU A 309 14.68 -14.70 17.16
CA LEU A 309 15.76 -15.04 16.24
C LEU A 309 16.35 -13.82 15.51
N ASN A 310 17.68 -13.80 15.35
CA ASN A 310 18.42 -12.80 14.59
C ASN A 310 18.57 -13.16 13.09
N ALA A 311 19.23 -12.31 12.30
CA ALA A 311 19.41 -12.52 10.85
C ALA A 311 20.28 -13.75 10.52
N GLY A 312 21.30 -14.04 11.34
CA GLY A 312 22.09 -15.26 11.25
C GLY A 312 21.23 -16.49 11.51
N ASP A 313 20.51 -16.54 12.63
CA ASP A 313 19.62 -17.64 12.99
C ASP A 313 18.55 -17.91 11.91
N LEU A 314 17.94 -16.85 11.38
CA LEU A 314 16.98 -16.92 10.28
C LEU A 314 17.61 -17.50 9.01
N SER A 315 18.85 -17.13 8.68
CA SER A 315 19.53 -17.66 7.49
C SER A 315 19.92 -19.14 7.63
N ALA A 316 20.30 -19.59 8.84
CA ALA A 316 20.51 -21.00 9.15
C ALA A 316 19.20 -21.81 9.02
N LEU A 317 18.11 -21.34 9.65
CA LEU A 317 16.78 -21.96 9.57
C LEU A 317 16.29 -22.09 8.11
N LEU A 318 16.44 -21.02 7.32
CA LEU A 318 16.04 -21.03 5.91
C LEU A 318 16.92 -21.93 5.04
N ALA A 319 18.18 -22.16 5.41
CA ALA A 319 19.02 -23.16 4.75
C ALA A 319 18.53 -24.60 5.05
N GLU A 320 18.13 -24.89 6.29
CA GLU A 320 17.58 -26.20 6.70
C GLU A 320 16.18 -26.49 6.11
N VAL A 321 15.37 -25.47 5.82
CA VAL A 321 14.08 -25.63 5.14
C VAL A 321 14.25 -26.18 3.72
N ARG A 322 15.27 -25.72 2.98
CA ARG A 322 15.44 -26.02 1.54
C ARG A 322 15.42 -27.53 1.20
N PRO A 323 16.12 -28.46 1.89
CA PRO A 323 16.06 -29.89 1.60
C PRO A 323 14.70 -30.56 1.91
N LEU A 324 13.85 -29.96 2.75
CA LEU A 324 12.54 -30.53 3.11
C LEU A 324 11.45 -30.27 2.05
N LEU A 325 11.53 -29.13 1.35
CA LEU A 325 10.49 -28.66 0.42
C LEU A 325 10.05 -29.66 -0.67
N PRO A 326 10.91 -30.49 -1.28
CA PRO A 326 10.48 -31.47 -2.28
C PRO A 326 9.47 -32.49 -1.75
N GLY A 327 9.50 -32.80 -0.44
CA GLY A 327 8.54 -33.70 0.22
C GLY A 327 7.23 -33.04 0.63
N VAL A 328 7.06 -31.74 0.39
CA VAL A 328 5.89 -30.93 0.79
C VAL A 328 4.88 -30.73 -0.36
N LEU A 329 5.30 -30.97 -1.62
CA LEU A 329 4.46 -30.75 -2.79
C LEU A 329 3.23 -31.69 -2.81
N PRO A 330 2.01 -31.21 -3.12
CA PRO A 330 0.83 -32.07 -3.24
C PRO A 330 0.99 -33.16 -4.30
N ALA A 331 0.43 -34.34 -4.02
CA ALA A 331 0.49 -35.49 -4.92
C ALA A 331 0.01 -35.12 -6.35
N GLY A 332 0.78 -35.54 -7.35
CA GLY A 332 0.54 -35.22 -8.77
C GLY A 332 1.14 -33.90 -9.27
N LEU A 333 1.77 -33.08 -8.41
CA LEU A 333 2.43 -31.82 -8.78
C LEU A 333 3.96 -31.87 -8.70
N THR A 334 4.56 -33.06 -8.79
CA THR A 334 6.01 -33.28 -8.72
C THR A 334 6.80 -32.59 -9.84
N SER A 335 6.15 -32.23 -10.95
CA SER A 335 6.71 -31.37 -12.01
C SER A 335 7.13 -29.99 -11.50
N LEU A 336 6.50 -29.47 -10.44
CA LEU A 336 6.89 -28.23 -9.78
C LEU A 336 8.24 -28.34 -9.06
N GLY A 337 8.76 -29.56 -8.83
CA GLY A 337 10.11 -29.77 -8.28
C GLY A 337 11.21 -29.09 -9.12
N ALA A 338 11.00 -28.93 -10.43
CA ALA A 338 11.91 -28.18 -11.30
C ALA A 338 11.90 -26.64 -11.09
N LEU A 339 11.01 -26.11 -10.25
CA LEU A 339 11.02 -24.75 -9.71
C LEU A 339 11.61 -24.68 -8.28
N LEU A 340 11.79 -25.84 -7.63
CA LEU A 340 12.39 -25.92 -6.29
C LEU A 340 13.92 -26.06 -6.35
N VAL A 341 14.45 -26.74 -7.38
CA VAL A 341 15.90 -26.88 -7.60
C VAL A 341 16.53 -25.54 -7.99
N PRO A 342 17.64 -25.12 -7.34
CA PRO A 342 18.38 -23.91 -7.73
C PRO A 342 18.91 -24.00 -9.17
N ALA A 343 18.90 -22.87 -9.89
CA ALA A 343 19.63 -22.77 -11.15
C ALA A 343 21.14 -22.95 -10.89
N PRO A 344 21.86 -23.70 -11.74
CA PRO A 344 23.29 -23.93 -11.56
C PRO A 344 24.03 -22.58 -11.59
N GLN A 345 24.72 -22.27 -10.50
CA GLN A 345 25.59 -21.09 -10.44
C GLN A 345 26.70 -21.29 -11.47
N VAL A 346 26.80 -20.40 -12.45
CA VAL A 346 27.97 -20.34 -13.33
C VAL A 346 29.07 -19.66 -12.55
N GLU A 347 29.86 -20.45 -11.82
CA GLU A 347 31.06 -19.97 -11.15
C GLU A 347 32.08 -19.50 -12.19
N THR A 348 32.03 -18.21 -12.53
CA THR A 348 33.14 -17.53 -13.19
C THR A 348 34.29 -17.46 -12.20
N VAL A 349 35.19 -18.45 -12.25
CA VAL A 349 36.38 -18.53 -11.38
C VAL A 349 37.30 -17.35 -11.67
N ALA A 350 37.07 -16.25 -10.94
CA ALA A 350 37.91 -15.07 -10.97
C ALA A 350 39.26 -15.39 -10.30
N ALA A 351 40.30 -15.59 -11.11
CA ALA A 351 41.64 -15.87 -10.62
C ALA A 351 42.12 -14.74 -9.69
N ALA A 352 42.56 -15.10 -8.49
CA ALA A 352 42.90 -14.15 -7.44
C ALA A 352 44.11 -13.26 -7.83
N VAL A 353 43.95 -11.95 -7.69
CA VAL A 353 45.04 -10.96 -7.78
C VAL A 353 45.19 -10.30 -6.41
N SER A 354 46.31 -10.56 -5.74
CA SER A 354 46.59 -10.05 -4.40
C SER A 354 46.86 -8.53 -4.40
N PRO A 355 46.39 -7.78 -3.39
CA PRO A 355 46.65 -6.34 -3.29
C PRO A 355 48.09 -6.02 -2.84
N PRO A 356 48.69 -4.91 -3.30
CA PRO A 356 49.99 -4.43 -2.82
C PRO A 356 49.90 -3.79 -1.41
N PRO A 357 50.99 -3.77 -0.63
CA PRO A 357 50.99 -3.28 0.75
C PRO A 357 50.89 -1.74 0.85
N ARG A 358 50.25 -1.28 1.92
CA ARG A 358 50.01 0.14 2.24
C ARG A 358 51.24 0.76 2.92
N ILE A 359 51.82 1.80 2.32
CA ILE A 359 52.93 2.56 2.92
C ILE A 359 52.38 3.62 3.91
N THR A 360 53.07 3.82 5.04
CA THR A 360 52.72 4.74 6.12
C THR A 360 52.94 6.22 5.77
N GLN A 361 52.08 7.11 6.28
CA GLN A 361 52.22 8.56 6.17
C GLN A 361 52.96 9.16 7.37
N THR A 362 53.70 10.25 7.13
CA THR A 362 54.37 11.07 8.17
C THR A 362 54.10 12.57 7.86
N PRO A 363 53.74 13.42 8.85
CA PRO A 363 53.35 14.83 8.63
C PRO A 363 54.55 15.81 8.90
N PRO A 364 54.40 17.16 8.84
CA PRO A 364 54.34 17.91 7.58
C PRO A 364 55.14 19.25 7.54
N ALA A 365 55.11 19.92 6.36
CA ALA A 365 55.38 21.35 6.10
C ALA A 365 56.85 21.89 6.23
N PRO A 366 57.19 23.05 5.62
CA PRO A 366 56.46 23.95 4.70
C PRO A 366 56.99 23.77 3.23
N ASP A 367 57.12 24.70 2.26
CA ASP A 367 56.96 26.17 2.16
C ASP A 367 56.78 26.66 0.68
N ARG A 368 56.24 27.88 0.50
CA ARG A 368 56.24 28.82 -0.67
C ARG A 368 55.55 28.50 -2.01
N THR A 369 54.72 29.49 -2.39
CA THR A 369 54.05 29.78 -3.67
C THR A 369 54.94 30.46 -4.75
N ALA A 370 54.64 30.23 -6.04
CA ALA A 370 54.78 31.21 -7.15
C ALA A 370 53.99 30.77 -8.42
N ALA A 371 53.88 31.63 -9.45
CA ALA A 371 52.96 31.52 -10.62
C ALA A 371 53.63 32.13 -11.91
N PRO A 372 53.01 32.24 -13.12
CA PRO A 372 52.09 31.36 -13.89
C PRO A 372 52.59 31.05 -15.37
N PRO A 373 51.92 31.31 -16.55
CA PRO A 373 52.04 30.47 -17.79
C PRO A 373 52.73 31.17 -19.01
N PRO A 374 52.91 30.53 -20.22
CA PRO A 374 51.96 30.71 -21.37
C PRO A 374 51.83 29.48 -22.38
N PRO A 375 51.88 29.53 -23.76
CA PRO A 375 50.77 29.08 -24.66
C PRO A 375 51.14 28.08 -25.84
N PRO A 376 50.21 27.71 -26.78
CA PRO A 376 50.39 26.59 -27.77
C PRO A 376 50.52 26.97 -29.28
N PRO A 377 50.92 26.02 -30.18
CA PRO A 377 50.39 26.00 -31.58
C PRO A 377 50.30 24.63 -32.37
N ALA A 378 49.23 24.49 -33.18
CA ALA A 378 49.02 23.93 -34.54
C ALA A 378 49.76 22.70 -35.22
N ALA A 379 48.94 21.68 -35.59
CA ALA A 379 48.60 21.16 -36.97
C ALA A 379 49.49 20.25 -37.91
N THR A 380 48.83 19.21 -38.49
CA THR A 380 49.06 18.50 -39.81
C THR A 380 50.32 17.63 -40.05
N PRO A 381 50.42 16.75 -41.11
CA PRO A 381 49.45 16.23 -42.11
C PRO A 381 49.42 14.67 -42.27
N ALA A 382 48.93 14.11 -43.39
CA ALA A 382 48.76 12.65 -43.69
C ALA A 382 49.38 12.20 -45.05
N PRO A 383 49.47 10.87 -45.37
CA PRO A 383 49.94 10.40 -46.69
C PRO A 383 49.07 9.36 -47.47
N ALA A 384 48.84 9.67 -48.76
CA ALA A 384 48.86 8.82 -49.98
C ALA A 384 48.00 7.53 -50.20
N PRO A 385 47.41 7.34 -51.42
CA PRO A 385 46.69 6.11 -51.85
C PRO A 385 47.44 5.27 -52.93
N SER A 386 46.86 4.12 -53.34
CA SER A 386 47.29 3.33 -54.52
C SER A 386 46.10 2.72 -55.32
N VAL A 387 46.35 2.14 -56.51
CA VAL A 387 45.36 2.05 -57.61
C VAL A 387 45.55 0.81 -58.51
N ARG A 388 44.49 0.01 -58.83
CA ARG A 388 44.04 -0.36 -60.21
C ARG A 388 42.91 -1.43 -60.33
N ARG A 389 41.99 -1.15 -61.27
CA ARG A 389 41.32 -2.06 -62.26
C ARG A 389 41.06 -3.55 -61.90
N GLY A 390 39.77 -3.86 -61.70
CA GLY A 390 38.93 -4.50 -62.73
C GLY A 390 39.19 -5.95 -63.16
N GLY A 391 38.25 -6.84 -62.80
CA GLY A 391 38.09 -8.19 -63.37
C GLY A 391 36.63 -8.66 -63.26
N PHE A 392 36.04 -9.14 -64.35
CA PHE A 392 34.61 -9.52 -64.44
C PHE A 392 34.44 -11.04 -64.29
N LEU A 393 33.81 -11.49 -63.19
CA LEU A 393 33.62 -12.91 -62.86
C LEU A 393 32.17 -13.36 -63.08
N TRP A 394 31.88 -13.70 -64.34
CA TRP A 394 30.56 -14.09 -64.86
C TRP A 394 29.93 -15.35 -64.23
N TRP A 395 30.67 -16.09 -63.39
CA TRP A 395 30.29 -17.43 -62.89
C TRP A 395 29.32 -17.46 -61.69
N LEU A 396 28.98 -16.31 -61.08
CA LEU A 396 28.15 -16.27 -59.86
C LEU A 396 26.63 -16.34 -60.10
N VAL A 397 26.17 -16.12 -61.33
CA VAL A 397 24.73 -16.06 -61.67
C VAL A 397 23.98 -17.38 -61.37
N PRO A 398 24.51 -18.59 -61.66
CA PRO A 398 23.82 -19.84 -61.35
C PRO A 398 23.71 -20.11 -59.84
N LEU A 399 24.71 -19.69 -59.05
CA LEU A 399 24.72 -19.85 -57.59
C LEU A 399 23.60 -19.01 -56.93
N LEU A 400 23.39 -17.79 -57.43
CA LEU A 400 22.32 -16.89 -56.98
C LEU A 400 20.92 -17.44 -57.30
N LEU A 401 20.74 -18.10 -58.45
CA LEU A 401 19.45 -18.73 -58.80
C LEU A 401 19.12 -19.95 -57.92
N LEU A 402 20.11 -20.75 -57.54
CA LEU A 402 19.90 -21.88 -56.61
C LEU A 402 19.60 -21.41 -55.18
N LEU A 403 20.24 -20.34 -54.71
CA LEU A 403 19.90 -19.73 -53.42
C LEU A 403 18.51 -19.05 -53.42
N GLY A 404 18.13 -18.42 -54.53
CA GLY A 404 16.86 -17.70 -54.67
C GLY A 404 15.61 -18.58 -54.56
N LEU A 405 15.68 -19.86 -54.95
CA LEU A 405 14.54 -20.79 -54.88
C LEU A 405 14.45 -21.58 -53.56
N GLY A 406 15.54 -21.69 -52.79
CA GLY A 406 15.54 -22.37 -51.49
C GLY A 406 15.03 -21.51 -50.32
N GLY A 407 15.17 -20.18 -50.40
CA GLY A 407 14.91 -19.29 -49.25
C GLY A 407 13.43 -19.06 -48.90
N CYS A 408 12.50 -19.28 -49.82
CA CYS A 408 11.13 -18.77 -49.73
C CYS A 408 10.16 -19.58 -48.84
N TRP A 409 10.61 -20.60 -48.10
CA TRP A 409 9.71 -21.44 -47.27
C TRP A 409 10.02 -21.48 -45.77
N PHE A 410 11.14 -20.94 -45.30
CA PHE A 410 11.56 -21.07 -43.88
C PHE A 410 11.57 -19.77 -43.06
N LEU A 411 11.12 -18.64 -43.63
CA LEU A 411 11.10 -17.33 -42.98
C LEU A 411 9.67 -16.88 -42.59
N ARG A 412 8.90 -17.77 -41.96
CA ARG A 412 7.61 -17.43 -41.32
C ARG A 412 7.65 -17.69 -39.80
N GLN A 413 8.59 -17.04 -39.12
CA GLN A 413 8.63 -16.90 -37.66
C GLN A 413 8.78 -15.41 -37.32
N PRO A 414 7.90 -14.82 -36.48
CA PRO A 414 7.97 -13.40 -36.14
C PRO A 414 8.99 -13.14 -35.00
N ASN A 415 10.28 -13.12 -35.32
CA ASN A 415 11.30 -12.64 -34.40
C ASN A 415 11.49 -11.12 -34.57
N THR A 416 11.07 -10.35 -33.58
CA THR A 416 11.22 -8.89 -33.55
C THR A 416 12.60 -8.46 -33.04
N THR A 417 13.53 -8.21 -33.96
CA THR A 417 14.77 -7.46 -33.69
C THR A 417 14.95 -6.40 -34.77
N ASN A 418 14.79 -5.12 -34.42
CA ASN A 418 14.88 -4.01 -35.36
C ASN A 418 15.98 -3.03 -34.89
N PRO A 419 17.01 -2.71 -35.70
CA PRO A 419 18.08 -1.81 -35.30
C PRO A 419 17.65 -0.33 -35.37
N SER A 420 18.24 0.51 -34.51
CA SER A 420 17.86 1.91 -34.37
C SER A 420 18.36 2.80 -35.51
N THR A 421 17.46 3.34 -36.33
CA THR A 421 17.49 4.73 -36.88
C THR A 421 16.29 4.99 -37.79
N THR A 422 15.95 6.27 -37.97
CA THR A 422 14.94 6.85 -38.90
C THR A 422 13.57 7.16 -38.28
N THR A 423 13.25 8.47 -38.32
CA THR A 423 11.97 9.18 -38.53
C THR A 423 10.63 8.49 -38.21
N GLY A 424 9.73 9.24 -37.55
CA GLY A 424 8.41 8.80 -37.10
C GLY A 424 7.49 8.18 -38.16
N VAL A 425 6.62 7.29 -37.69
CA VAL A 425 5.72 6.48 -38.52
C VAL A 425 4.63 7.33 -39.17
N THR A 426 4.69 7.46 -40.49
CA THR A 426 3.64 8.09 -41.30
C THR A 426 2.64 7.05 -41.82
N SER A 427 1.44 7.06 -41.26
CA SER A 427 0.29 6.25 -41.71
C SER A 427 -0.91 7.17 -41.97
N ASN A 428 -1.46 7.13 -43.18
CA ASN A 428 -2.67 7.85 -43.62
C ASN A 428 -2.81 9.30 -43.10
N GLY A 429 -1.77 10.12 -43.26
CA GLY A 429 -1.83 11.57 -43.06
C GLY A 429 -1.79 12.07 -41.62
N ILE A 430 -1.89 11.20 -40.61
CA ILE A 430 -1.60 11.52 -39.21
C ILE A 430 -0.17 11.09 -38.90
N ALA A 431 0.64 11.99 -38.33
CA ALA A 431 1.94 11.65 -37.77
C ALA A 431 2.06 12.21 -36.36
N VAL A 432 2.52 11.40 -35.41
CA VAL A 432 2.94 11.86 -34.08
C VAL A 432 4.43 12.20 -34.17
N THR A 433 4.80 13.40 -33.71
CA THR A 433 6.19 13.88 -33.71
C THR A 433 6.84 13.84 -32.34
N ASP A 434 6.04 13.92 -31.28
CA ASP A 434 6.47 13.82 -29.88
C ASP A 434 5.33 13.25 -29.03
N PRO A 435 5.54 12.27 -28.13
CA PRO A 435 6.77 11.52 -27.92
C PRO A 435 7.17 10.67 -29.13
N ALA A 436 8.47 10.45 -29.32
CA ALA A 436 8.97 9.49 -30.29
C ALA A 436 8.65 8.04 -29.88
N SER A 437 8.45 7.14 -30.86
CA SER A 437 8.22 5.73 -30.55
C SER A 437 9.46 5.10 -29.91
N GLY A 438 9.28 4.48 -28.74
CA GLY A 438 10.35 3.98 -27.88
C GLY A 438 10.87 5.00 -26.87
N ALA A 439 10.28 6.20 -26.77
CA ALA A 439 10.63 7.16 -25.73
C ALA A 439 10.31 6.64 -24.32
N THR A 440 11.18 6.98 -23.37
CA THR A 440 10.92 6.81 -21.94
C THR A 440 10.31 8.08 -21.39
N LEU A 441 9.18 7.98 -20.69
CA LEU A 441 8.47 9.10 -20.09
C LEU A 441 8.35 8.94 -18.57
N PRO A 442 8.37 10.03 -17.78
CA PRO A 442 7.91 10.01 -16.39
C PRO A 442 6.40 9.74 -16.30
N ALA A 443 5.94 9.24 -15.14
CA ALA A 443 4.53 9.01 -14.83
C ALA A 443 3.81 10.31 -14.40
N GLU A 444 3.83 11.33 -15.26
CA GLU A 444 3.25 12.66 -15.05
C GLU A 444 2.56 13.16 -16.34
N ASP A 445 1.75 14.23 -16.23
CA ASP A 445 1.05 14.83 -17.38
C ASP A 445 2.05 15.26 -18.46
N PHE A 446 1.91 14.76 -19.69
CA PHE A 446 2.82 15.07 -20.81
C PHE A 446 2.06 15.60 -22.03
N VAL A 447 2.76 16.32 -22.91
CA VAL A 447 2.17 16.84 -24.16
C VAL A 447 2.50 15.91 -25.32
N MET A 448 1.47 15.43 -26.02
CA MET A 448 1.61 14.76 -27.30
C MET A 448 1.41 15.76 -28.43
N SER A 449 2.24 15.68 -29.47
CA SER A 449 2.20 16.59 -30.63
C SER A 449 2.39 15.88 -31.96
N GLY A 450 1.89 16.48 -33.03
CA GLY A 450 2.01 15.92 -34.37
C GLY A 450 1.47 16.78 -35.49
N THR A 451 1.35 16.17 -36.66
CA THR A 451 0.69 16.73 -37.85
C THR A 451 -0.49 15.86 -38.29
N ALA A 452 -1.47 16.49 -38.92
CA ALA A 452 -2.70 15.87 -39.43
C ALA A 452 -3.41 16.82 -40.43
N PRO A 453 -4.46 16.38 -41.15
CA PRO A 453 -5.26 17.27 -41.98
C PRO A 453 -5.90 18.42 -41.19
N ALA A 454 -5.72 19.65 -41.66
CA ALA A 454 -6.15 20.86 -40.96
C ALA A 454 -7.67 20.86 -40.70
N GLY A 455 -8.07 21.09 -39.45
CA GLY A 455 -9.48 21.14 -39.04
C GLY A 455 -10.14 19.79 -38.72
N GLU A 456 -9.47 18.65 -38.94
CA GLU A 456 -9.94 17.33 -38.49
C GLU A 456 -9.96 17.24 -36.96
N THR A 457 -10.78 16.34 -36.39
CA THR A 457 -10.77 16.00 -34.97
C THR A 457 -10.12 14.62 -34.80
N LEU A 458 -9.13 14.53 -33.92
CA LEU A 458 -8.42 13.31 -33.57
C LEU A 458 -8.90 12.78 -32.22
N SER A 459 -9.00 11.46 -32.10
CA SER A 459 -9.09 10.74 -30.83
C SER A 459 -7.72 10.18 -30.47
N VAL A 460 -7.29 10.37 -29.23
CA VAL A 460 -6.09 9.74 -28.68
C VAL A 460 -6.55 8.67 -27.69
N GLU A 461 -6.32 7.42 -28.05
CA GLU A 461 -6.56 6.25 -27.23
C GLU A 461 -5.24 5.74 -26.66
N ASP A 462 -5.26 5.19 -25.44
CA ASP A 462 -4.16 4.45 -24.84
C ASP A 462 -4.61 3.02 -24.54
N GLN A 463 -3.87 2.04 -25.02
CA GLN A 463 -4.21 0.60 -24.97
C GLN A 463 -5.64 0.26 -25.47
N GLY A 464 -6.27 1.15 -26.25
CA GLY A 464 -7.65 1.01 -26.73
C GLY A 464 -8.73 1.61 -25.82
N GLN A 465 -8.38 2.51 -24.89
CA GLN A 465 -9.32 3.37 -24.16
C GLN A 465 -9.09 4.83 -24.56
N GLN A 466 -10.14 5.58 -24.90
CA GLN A 466 -10.01 6.98 -25.28
C GLN A 466 -9.61 7.84 -24.07
N VAL A 467 -8.46 8.51 -24.17
CA VAL A 467 -7.89 9.35 -23.11
C VAL A 467 -8.22 10.83 -23.34
N VAL A 468 -8.10 11.31 -24.57
CA VAL A 468 -8.35 12.72 -24.91
C VAL A 468 -8.73 12.87 -26.40
N SER A 469 -9.30 14.01 -26.78
CA SER A 469 -9.57 14.38 -28.18
C SER A 469 -9.08 15.79 -28.47
N VAL A 470 -8.56 16.01 -29.67
CA VAL A 470 -7.95 17.29 -30.09
C VAL A 470 -8.37 17.65 -31.51
N LYS A 471 -8.63 18.94 -31.75
CA LYS A 471 -8.89 19.47 -33.09
C LYS A 471 -7.61 20.02 -33.72
N VAL A 472 -7.33 19.62 -34.95
CA VAL A 472 -6.12 20.00 -35.69
C VAL A 472 -6.20 21.47 -36.12
N GLY A 473 -5.11 22.20 -35.93
CA GLY A 473 -4.98 23.62 -36.29
C GLY A 473 -5.06 23.87 -37.80
N PRO A 474 -5.30 25.14 -38.22
CA PRO A 474 -5.34 25.52 -39.63
C PRO A 474 -3.98 25.40 -40.34
N ASP A 475 -2.89 25.23 -39.59
CA ASP A 475 -1.53 24.99 -40.07
C ASP A 475 -1.18 23.48 -40.18
N GLY A 476 -2.14 22.59 -39.94
CA GLY A 476 -1.97 21.13 -40.02
C GLY A 476 -1.24 20.50 -38.83
N ARG A 477 -1.11 21.22 -37.71
CA ARG A 477 -0.49 20.72 -36.47
C ARG A 477 -1.51 20.48 -35.37
N TRP A 478 -1.17 19.63 -34.42
CA TRP A 478 -1.95 19.42 -33.20
C TRP A 478 -1.02 19.22 -32.01
N GLN A 479 -1.49 19.63 -30.84
CA GLN A 479 -0.86 19.42 -29.53
C GLN A 479 -1.97 19.15 -28.52
N VAL A 480 -1.76 18.19 -27.61
CA VAL A 480 -2.74 17.82 -26.59
C VAL A 480 -2.04 17.37 -25.32
N ALA A 481 -2.55 17.79 -24.17
CA ALA A 481 -2.11 17.26 -22.89
C ALA A 481 -2.73 15.86 -22.69
N VAL A 482 -1.87 14.89 -22.39
CA VAL A 482 -2.24 13.53 -22.02
C VAL A 482 -2.02 13.40 -20.52
N PRO A 483 -3.06 13.07 -19.73
CA PRO A 483 -2.93 12.88 -18.28
C PRO A 483 -1.90 11.81 -17.93
N ALA A 484 -1.31 11.95 -16.73
CA ALA A 484 -0.27 11.08 -16.18
C ALA A 484 -0.55 9.58 -16.41
N PRO A 485 0.18 8.90 -17.30
CA PRO A 485 -0.04 7.48 -17.56
C PRO A 485 0.52 6.61 -16.43
N THR A 486 -0.01 5.40 -16.31
CA THR A 486 0.49 4.42 -15.36
C THR A 486 1.94 4.00 -15.68
N PRO A 487 2.77 3.63 -14.69
CA PRO A 487 4.08 3.04 -14.97
C PRO A 487 3.96 1.70 -15.73
N GLY A 488 4.62 1.58 -16.88
CA GLY A 488 4.55 0.41 -17.77
C GLY A 488 4.78 0.74 -19.25
N GLU A 489 4.64 -0.25 -20.14
CA GLU A 489 4.60 0.00 -21.58
C GLU A 489 3.21 0.48 -22.01
N HIS A 490 3.15 1.59 -22.74
CA HIS A 490 1.93 2.20 -23.24
C HIS A 490 1.94 2.23 -24.78
N THR A 491 0.78 1.98 -25.38
CA THR A 491 0.59 2.00 -26.85
C THR A 491 -0.54 2.98 -27.17
N TYR A 492 -0.13 4.19 -27.51
CA TYR A 492 -1.03 5.24 -27.94
C TYR A 492 -1.44 5.04 -29.38
N THR A 493 -2.75 5.13 -29.62
CA THR A 493 -3.38 5.12 -30.94
C THR A 493 -3.99 6.50 -31.17
N VAL A 494 -3.54 7.20 -32.21
CA VAL A 494 -4.15 8.44 -32.66
C VAL A 494 -5.00 8.13 -33.90
N SER A 495 -6.32 8.28 -33.78
CA SER A 495 -7.30 7.98 -34.83
C SER A 495 -8.01 9.25 -35.31
N GLY A 496 -8.24 9.36 -36.62
CA GLY A 496 -8.96 10.48 -37.26
C GLY A 496 -10.34 10.06 -37.78
N GLN A 497 -11.24 11.01 -37.92
CA GLN A 497 -12.60 10.79 -38.44
C GLN A 497 -12.61 10.18 -39.85
N ASN A 498 -11.55 10.39 -40.64
CA ASN A 498 -11.39 9.78 -41.97
C ASN A 498 -10.93 8.31 -41.94
N GLY A 499 -10.86 7.65 -40.77
CA GLY A 499 -10.33 6.30 -40.62
C GLY A 499 -8.80 6.21 -40.69
N ALA A 500 -8.12 7.36 -40.64
CA ALA A 500 -6.68 7.45 -40.45
C ALA A 500 -6.29 6.95 -39.05
N ARG A 501 -5.17 6.24 -38.93
CA ARG A 501 -4.65 5.70 -37.65
C ARG A 501 -3.13 5.69 -37.67
N SER A 502 -2.53 6.21 -36.60
CA SER A 502 -1.09 6.11 -36.31
C SER A 502 -0.88 5.66 -34.86
N GLU A 503 0.20 4.93 -34.61
CA GLU A 503 0.49 4.32 -33.30
C GLU A 503 1.88 4.69 -32.81
N VAL A 504 2.01 4.93 -31.51
CA VAL A 504 3.27 5.22 -30.81
C VAL A 504 3.35 4.38 -29.55
N ARG A 505 4.48 3.70 -29.36
CA ARG A 505 4.78 3.03 -28.09
C ARG A 505 5.71 3.88 -27.25
N VAL A 506 5.48 3.95 -25.94
CA VAL A 506 6.36 4.60 -24.97
C VAL A 506 6.48 3.72 -23.72
N ASN A 507 7.56 3.90 -22.97
CA ASN A 507 7.76 3.22 -21.69
C ASN A 507 7.71 4.24 -20.56
N VAL A 508 6.72 4.12 -19.68
CA VAL A 508 6.50 5.04 -18.57
C VAL A 508 7.24 4.53 -17.33
N THR A 509 8.29 5.23 -16.94
CA THR A 509 9.05 4.96 -15.72
C THR A 509 8.48 5.72 -14.54
N GLY A 510 8.08 5.00 -13.49
CA GLY A 510 7.68 5.61 -12.22
C GLY A 510 8.87 6.24 -11.50
N GLY A 511 8.71 7.47 -11.05
CA GLY A 511 9.53 8.04 -9.97
C GLY A 511 8.95 7.67 -8.61
N ASP A 512 9.76 7.77 -7.54
CA ASP A 512 9.31 7.52 -6.17
C ASP A 512 8.36 8.62 -5.66
N THR A 513 7.06 8.45 -5.88
CA THR A 513 5.99 9.17 -5.18
C THR A 513 4.83 8.23 -4.81
N GLY A 514 4.05 8.63 -3.80
CA GLY A 514 3.02 7.78 -3.19
C GLY A 514 1.89 7.39 -4.15
N ASN A 515 1.62 6.09 -4.26
CA ASN A 515 0.59 5.50 -5.10
C ASN A 515 -0.84 5.95 -4.73
N THR A 516 -1.35 6.99 -5.39
CA THR A 516 -2.79 7.29 -5.47
C THR A 516 -3.48 6.28 -6.39
N THR A 517 -3.88 5.14 -5.83
CA THR A 517 -4.72 4.16 -6.55
C THR A 517 -6.05 4.78 -6.95
N SER A 518 -6.22 5.07 -8.25
CA SER A 518 -7.54 5.35 -8.84
C SER A 518 -8.36 4.06 -8.80
N ASN A 519 -9.20 3.94 -7.78
CA ASN A 519 -10.05 2.78 -7.54
C ASN A 519 -11.37 2.99 -8.28
N ALA A 520 -11.72 2.06 -9.18
CA ALA A 520 -12.89 2.21 -10.05
C ALA A 520 -14.18 2.45 -9.24
N ALA A 521 -14.93 3.50 -9.61
CA ALA A 521 -15.83 4.16 -8.68
C ALA A 521 -17.09 3.36 -8.32
N THR A 522 -17.27 3.06 -7.03
CA THR A 522 -18.57 3.27 -6.37
C THR A 522 -18.67 4.75 -6.02
N GLY A 523 -19.38 5.52 -6.85
CA GLY A 523 -19.54 6.97 -6.65
C GLY A 523 -20.27 7.30 -5.34
N GLY A 524 -19.98 8.48 -4.78
CA GLY A 524 -20.75 9.04 -3.67
C GLY A 524 -22.23 9.21 -4.04
N THR A 525 -23.11 9.29 -3.04
CA THR A 525 -24.57 9.38 -3.22
C THR A 525 -24.94 10.60 -4.06
N ALA A 526 -25.29 10.35 -5.31
CA ALA A 526 -25.64 11.38 -6.30
C ALA A 526 -27.13 11.72 -6.25
N ALA A 527 -27.43 12.99 -6.01
CA ALA A 527 -28.69 13.62 -6.38
C ALA A 527 -28.48 14.43 -7.68
N ASP A 528 -29.53 14.50 -8.51
CA ASP A 528 -29.66 15.40 -9.66
C ASP A 528 -28.46 15.46 -10.65
N GLY A 529 -27.78 14.32 -10.81
CA GLY A 529 -26.82 14.10 -11.91
C GLY A 529 -25.40 14.61 -11.68
N PHE A 530 -25.06 15.04 -10.45
CA PHE A 530 -23.67 15.34 -10.08
C PHE A 530 -22.97 14.12 -9.46
N THR A 531 -21.67 14.00 -9.72
CA THR A 531 -20.81 13.04 -9.03
C THR A 531 -19.51 13.71 -8.61
N ILE A 532 -18.87 13.17 -7.57
CA ILE A 532 -17.44 13.36 -7.30
C ILE A 532 -16.78 12.04 -7.70
N THR A 533 -15.82 12.08 -8.62
CA THR A 533 -15.09 10.91 -9.12
C THR A 533 -13.72 10.78 -8.46
N GLU A 534 -13.08 11.90 -8.16
CA GLU A 534 -11.80 11.94 -7.44
C GLU A 534 -11.86 12.98 -6.31
N PRO A 535 -11.37 12.66 -5.10
CA PRO A 535 -10.86 11.36 -4.69
C PRO A 535 -12.00 10.35 -4.48
N ALA A 536 -11.67 9.06 -4.45
CA ALA A 536 -12.66 8.01 -4.19
C ALA A 536 -13.22 8.08 -2.75
N ALA A 537 -14.41 7.53 -2.52
CA ALA A 537 -15.00 7.45 -1.20
C ALA A 537 -14.11 6.64 -0.22
N GLY A 538 -13.76 7.25 0.92
CA GLY A 538 -12.85 6.68 1.91
C GLY A 538 -11.36 6.81 1.55
N ALA A 539 -11.00 7.52 0.48
CA ALA A 539 -9.62 7.65 0.03
C ALA A 539 -8.69 8.19 1.13
N GLN A 540 -7.51 7.58 1.23
CA GLN A 540 -6.43 8.04 2.09
C GLN A 540 -5.51 8.93 1.24
N LEU A 541 -5.51 10.23 1.51
CA LEU A 541 -4.75 11.24 0.80
C LEU A 541 -3.41 11.50 1.49
N PRO A 542 -2.34 11.84 0.76
CA PRO A 542 -1.13 12.39 1.37
C PRO A 542 -1.45 13.73 2.06
N ALA A 543 -0.54 14.20 2.91
CA ALA A 543 -0.60 15.57 3.40
C ALA A 543 -0.49 16.57 2.22
N GLY A 544 -1.06 17.77 2.37
CA GLY A 544 -0.99 18.84 1.38
C GLY A 544 -2.25 19.05 0.56
N GLY A 545 -2.18 19.94 -0.44
CA GLY A 545 -3.28 20.20 -1.37
C GLY A 545 -3.44 19.11 -2.42
N PHE A 546 -4.66 18.96 -2.93
CA PHE A 546 -5.01 17.96 -3.96
C PHE A 546 -6.13 18.50 -4.87
N THR A 547 -6.55 17.73 -5.89
CA THR A 547 -7.62 18.12 -6.82
C THR A 547 -8.87 17.27 -6.59
N LEU A 548 -10.01 17.91 -6.37
CA LEU A 548 -11.33 17.31 -6.51
C LEU A 548 -11.72 17.29 -7.99
N ARG A 549 -12.25 16.17 -8.49
CA ARG A 549 -12.84 16.05 -9.83
C ARG A 549 -14.19 15.37 -9.77
N GLY A 550 -15.01 15.61 -10.79
CA GLY A 550 -16.26 14.87 -10.95
C GLY A 550 -17.00 15.20 -12.24
N THR A 551 -18.26 14.79 -12.28
CA THR A 551 -19.18 15.10 -13.39
C THR A 551 -20.40 15.88 -12.92
N GLY A 552 -21.09 16.52 -13.86
CA GLY A 552 -22.35 17.22 -13.63
C GLY A 552 -23.01 17.65 -14.94
N THR A 553 -24.05 18.48 -14.86
CA THR A 553 -24.69 19.04 -16.07
C THR A 553 -23.85 20.20 -16.62
N PRO A 554 -23.41 20.17 -17.90
CA PRO A 554 -22.60 21.24 -18.51
C PRO A 554 -23.16 22.65 -18.30
N GLY A 555 -22.27 23.58 -17.95
CA GLY A 555 -22.60 24.99 -17.73
C GLY A 555 -23.31 25.31 -16.41
N GLN A 556 -23.65 24.32 -15.57
CA GLN A 556 -24.11 24.58 -14.21
C GLN A 556 -22.95 24.94 -13.28
N THR A 557 -23.22 25.75 -12.26
CA THR A 557 -22.26 26.15 -11.23
C THR A 557 -22.72 25.61 -9.88
N VAL A 558 -21.82 24.95 -9.15
CA VAL A 558 -22.07 24.40 -7.81
C VAL A 558 -21.04 24.93 -6.83
N GLN A 559 -21.43 25.06 -5.57
CA GLN A 559 -20.52 25.36 -4.47
C GLN A 559 -19.89 24.08 -3.95
N VAL A 560 -18.62 24.16 -3.52
CA VAL A 560 -17.88 23.05 -2.91
C VAL A 560 -17.54 23.40 -1.47
N LEU A 561 -17.89 22.52 -0.55
CA LEU A 561 -17.66 22.60 0.89
C LEU A 561 -16.66 21.53 1.34
N GLU A 562 -15.87 21.83 2.36
CA GLU A 562 -15.15 20.88 3.21
C GLU A 562 -15.57 21.13 4.65
N ASP A 563 -16.26 20.19 5.29
CA ASP A 563 -16.76 20.29 6.68
C ASP A 563 -17.41 21.67 6.96
N ASP A 564 -18.45 21.99 6.20
CA ASP A 564 -19.20 23.27 6.19
C ASP A 564 -18.38 24.54 5.87
N THR A 565 -17.10 24.42 5.49
CA THR A 565 -16.26 25.52 5.03
C THR A 565 -16.19 25.56 3.50
N SER A 566 -16.61 26.67 2.89
CA SER A 566 -16.59 26.85 1.44
C SER A 566 -15.17 26.88 0.88
N LEU A 567 -14.86 26.01 -0.08
CA LEU A 567 -13.64 26.07 -0.88
C LEU A 567 -13.79 27.02 -2.07
N GLY A 568 -15.02 27.16 -2.58
CA GLY A 568 -15.33 28.00 -3.73
C GLY A 568 -16.51 27.46 -4.54
N ASN A 569 -16.68 28.02 -5.74
CA ASN A 569 -17.65 27.55 -6.72
C ASN A 569 -16.90 27.00 -7.94
N VAL A 570 -17.40 25.90 -8.50
CA VAL A 570 -16.91 25.31 -9.75
C VAL A 570 -18.04 25.30 -10.78
N THR A 571 -17.71 25.55 -12.05
CA THR A 571 -18.64 25.46 -13.17
C THR A 571 -18.29 24.24 -14.01
N VAL A 572 -19.30 23.43 -14.35
CA VAL A 572 -19.13 22.23 -15.17
C VAL A 572 -18.80 22.64 -16.61
N ALA A 573 -17.75 22.05 -17.17
CA ALA A 573 -17.31 22.27 -18.54
C ALA A 573 -18.28 21.68 -19.58
N ALA A 574 -18.05 21.99 -20.86
CA ALA A 574 -18.92 21.58 -21.97
C ALA A 574 -18.97 20.05 -22.20
N ASP A 575 -18.00 19.31 -21.68
CA ASP A 575 -17.90 17.85 -21.71
C ASP A 575 -18.59 17.17 -20.50
N GLY A 576 -19.12 17.94 -19.55
CA GLY A 576 -19.74 17.43 -18.33
C GLY A 576 -18.76 17.21 -17.17
N SER A 577 -17.47 17.51 -17.34
CA SER A 577 -16.46 17.42 -16.27
C SER A 577 -16.40 18.68 -15.40
N TRP A 578 -15.91 18.55 -14.17
CA TRP A 578 -15.50 19.68 -13.34
C TRP A 578 -14.26 19.34 -12.51
N SER A 579 -13.51 20.36 -12.08
CA SER A 579 -12.28 20.22 -11.30
C SER A 579 -12.09 21.41 -10.35
N LEU A 580 -11.61 21.16 -9.13
CA LEU A 580 -11.28 22.18 -8.13
C LEU A 580 -10.01 21.78 -7.34
N ASN A 581 -9.04 22.70 -7.25
CA ASN A 581 -7.87 22.50 -6.40
C ASN A 581 -8.21 22.84 -4.94
N VAL A 582 -8.13 21.83 -4.06
CA VAL A 582 -8.27 21.95 -2.62
C VAL A 582 -6.94 22.46 -2.03
N PRO A 583 -6.89 23.66 -1.45
CA PRO A 583 -5.69 24.15 -0.76
C PRO A 583 -5.52 23.37 0.55
N SER A 584 -4.28 23.09 0.97
CA SER A 584 -3.95 22.18 2.07
C SER A 584 -4.97 22.20 3.23
N PRO A 585 -5.72 21.10 3.44
CA PRO A 585 -6.62 20.95 4.58
C PRO A 585 -5.82 20.60 5.85
N ALA A 586 -6.52 20.25 6.93
CA ALA A 586 -5.89 19.67 8.11
C ALA A 586 -5.51 18.19 7.83
N ALA A 587 -4.82 17.57 8.79
CA ALA A 587 -4.70 16.11 8.85
C ALA A 587 -5.87 15.54 9.66
N GLY A 588 -6.55 14.52 9.13
CA GLY A 588 -7.79 13.98 9.71
C GLY A 588 -8.79 13.53 8.65
N ALA A 589 -9.99 13.14 9.08
CA ALA A 589 -11.09 12.85 8.18
C ALA A 589 -11.84 14.15 7.80
N HIS A 590 -12.18 14.28 6.53
CA HIS A 590 -12.83 15.45 5.93
C HIS A 590 -13.96 15.02 5.00
N THR A 591 -15.07 15.76 5.01
CA THR A 591 -16.24 15.54 4.15
C THR A 591 -16.36 16.65 3.12
N TYR A 592 -16.24 16.27 1.84
CA TYR A 592 -16.35 17.18 0.69
C TYR A 592 -17.73 17.08 0.07
N THR A 593 -18.45 18.20 -0.01
CA THR A 593 -19.86 18.23 -0.42
C THR A 593 -20.09 19.24 -1.53
N LEU A 594 -20.80 18.82 -2.58
CA LEU A 594 -21.32 19.70 -3.62
C LEU A 594 -22.71 20.22 -3.22
N GLN A 595 -22.89 21.54 -3.31
CA GLN A 595 -24.15 22.21 -3.00
C GLN A 595 -24.62 23.05 -4.19
N GLY A 596 -25.92 22.95 -4.51
CA GLY A 596 -26.58 23.79 -5.50
C GLY A 596 -26.68 25.25 -5.03
N THR A 597 -26.93 26.16 -5.97
CA THR A 597 -27.08 27.60 -5.68
C THR A 597 -28.34 27.95 -4.86
N ASP A 598 -29.22 26.97 -4.68
CA ASP A 598 -30.41 26.97 -3.83
C ASP A 598 -30.16 26.44 -2.40
N GLY A 599 -28.98 25.84 -2.15
CA GLY A 599 -28.63 25.17 -0.90
C GLY A 599 -28.84 23.64 -0.90
N THR A 600 -29.32 23.04 -1.99
CA THR A 600 -29.55 21.58 -2.08
C THR A 600 -28.22 20.82 -2.13
N GLN A 601 -28.06 19.76 -1.34
CA GLN A 601 -26.89 18.87 -1.43
C GLN A 601 -27.02 17.97 -2.67
N LEU A 602 -26.02 18.03 -3.55
CA LEU A 602 -26.02 17.32 -4.84
C LEU A 602 -25.16 16.04 -4.82
N ALA A 603 -24.00 16.09 -4.18
CA ALA A 603 -23.13 14.93 -3.98
C ALA A 603 -22.25 15.14 -2.73
N SER A 604 -21.69 14.07 -2.18
CA SER A 604 -20.69 14.15 -1.10
C SER A 604 -19.72 12.98 -1.16
N VAL A 605 -18.48 13.20 -0.70
CA VAL A 605 -17.43 12.19 -0.55
C VAL A 605 -16.62 12.44 0.72
N ALA A 606 -16.34 11.38 1.48
CA ALA A 606 -15.43 11.45 2.62
C ALA A 606 -14.02 10.99 2.21
N ALA A 607 -12.99 11.67 2.71
CA ALA A 607 -11.59 11.29 2.55
C ALA A 607 -10.81 11.54 3.85
N THR A 608 -9.67 10.86 4.03
CA THR A 608 -8.77 11.08 5.18
C THR A 608 -7.43 11.60 4.69
N VAL A 609 -7.01 12.75 5.20
CA VAL A 609 -5.73 13.38 4.88
C VAL A 609 -4.69 12.96 5.91
N ALA A 610 -3.57 12.42 5.43
CA ALA A 610 -2.47 11.99 6.28
C ALA A 610 -1.80 13.17 7.01
N ALA A 611 -1.22 12.89 8.18
CA ALA A 611 -0.32 13.83 8.83
C ALA A 611 0.97 14.01 8.01
N PRO A 612 1.56 15.22 7.95
CA PRO A 612 2.87 15.41 7.34
C PRO A 612 3.94 14.59 8.06
N GLU A 613 4.94 14.12 7.32
CA GLU A 613 5.99 13.27 7.88
C GLU A 613 6.79 13.98 8.98
N ALA A 614 7.24 13.22 9.99
CA ALA A 614 7.82 13.76 11.23
C ALA A 614 9.13 14.55 11.10
N ASN A 615 9.69 14.69 9.89
CA ASN A 615 10.87 15.51 9.58
C ASN A 615 10.66 16.44 8.36
N ALA A 616 9.48 16.49 7.76
CA ALA A 616 9.23 17.27 6.55
C ALA A 616 9.22 18.78 6.88
N SER A 617 9.83 19.62 6.04
CA SER A 617 10.04 21.05 6.34
C SER A 617 9.76 21.97 5.16
N ALA A 618 9.09 23.09 5.44
CA ALA A 618 8.78 24.13 4.46
C ALA A 618 10.01 24.93 3.96
N ALA A 619 11.17 24.78 4.59
CA ALA A 619 12.34 25.63 4.38
C ALA A 619 13.01 25.49 3.00
N ALA A 620 12.65 24.47 2.21
CA ALA A 620 13.20 24.18 0.90
C ALA A 620 12.22 24.43 -0.27
N CYS A 621 11.09 25.09 -0.01
CA CYS A 621 10.00 25.19 -0.98
C CYS A 621 10.28 26.16 -2.14
N THR A 622 10.11 25.63 -3.36
CA THR A 622 10.41 26.26 -4.66
C THR A 622 9.26 26.20 -5.66
N GLN A 623 8.04 25.83 -5.22
CA GLN A 623 6.89 25.70 -6.12
C GLN A 623 6.42 27.05 -6.66
N ALA A 624 5.89 27.04 -7.89
CA ALA A 624 5.27 28.22 -8.47
C ALA A 624 4.05 28.65 -7.62
N TYR A 625 3.89 29.96 -7.41
CA TYR A 625 2.75 30.49 -6.66
C TYR A 625 1.42 30.20 -7.38
N THR A 626 0.48 29.57 -6.67
CA THR A 626 -0.89 29.35 -7.16
C THR A 626 -1.93 29.83 -6.16
N LEU A 627 -3.17 29.99 -6.63
CA LEU A 627 -4.32 30.43 -5.84
C LEU A 627 -5.59 29.66 -6.26
N SER A 628 -6.33 29.13 -5.29
CA SER A 628 -7.50 28.25 -5.48
C SER A 628 -8.83 28.99 -5.74
N ILE A 629 -8.81 30.32 -5.85
CA ILE A 629 -10.00 31.18 -5.98
C ILE A 629 -9.81 32.25 -7.06
N THR A 630 -10.90 32.62 -7.72
CA THR A 630 -10.89 33.57 -8.84
C THR A 630 -11.47 34.94 -8.44
N ASN A 631 -10.97 36.02 -9.05
CA ASN A 631 -11.51 37.37 -8.84
C ASN A 631 -12.94 37.50 -9.40
N GLY A 632 -13.85 38.08 -8.62
CA GLY A 632 -15.27 38.22 -8.92
C GLY A 632 -16.14 37.06 -8.44
N GLN A 633 -15.55 36.01 -7.86
CA GLN A 633 -16.26 34.82 -7.40
C GLN A 633 -17.11 35.09 -6.14
N THR A 634 -18.24 34.38 -6.01
CA THR A 634 -19.08 34.35 -4.80
C THR A 634 -18.71 33.16 -3.92
N VAL A 635 -18.71 33.33 -2.59
CA VAL A 635 -18.45 32.28 -1.59
C VAL A 635 -19.30 32.51 -0.33
N SER A 636 -19.81 31.45 0.31
CA SER A 636 -20.40 31.57 1.67
C SER A 636 -19.32 31.62 2.75
N GLN A 637 -19.69 31.90 4.00
CA GLN A 637 -18.75 31.99 5.12
C GLN A 637 -19.00 30.91 6.20
N PRO A 638 -17.95 30.26 6.74
CA PRO A 638 -16.54 30.50 6.50
C PRO A 638 -16.10 29.92 5.14
N PHE A 639 -15.04 30.48 4.57
CA PHE A 639 -14.40 29.93 3.38
C PHE A 639 -12.91 29.75 3.58
N ARG A 640 -12.30 28.83 2.82
CA ARG A 640 -10.85 28.58 2.80
C ARG A 640 -10.32 28.72 1.38
N PHE A 641 -9.19 29.39 1.23
CA PHE A 641 -8.46 29.46 -0.03
C PHE A 641 -6.96 29.34 0.21
N GLY A 642 -6.19 29.04 -0.82
CA GLY A 642 -4.75 28.88 -0.73
C GLY A 642 -4.16 28.38 -2.04
N GLY A 643 -3.10 27.58 -1.98
CA GLY A 643 -2.44 27.01 -3.15
C GLY A 643 -1.11 26.38 -2.78
N VAL A 644 -0.17 26.35 -3.72
CA VAL A 644 1.25 26.03 -3.48
C VAL A 644 2.13 27.26 -3.69
N GLY A 645 3.40 27.19 -3.27
CA GLY A 645 4.34 28.29 -3.41
C GLY A 645 5.77 28.04 -2.94
N GLN A 646 6.49 29.14 -2.73
CA GLN A 646 7.94 29.15 -2.46
C GLN A 646 8.35 30.14 -1.37
N GLY A 647 9.49 29.88 -0.74
CA GLY A 647 10.00 30.65 0.40
C GLY A 647 9.24 30.39 1.69
N GLU A 648 9.22 31.37 2.61
CA GLU A 648 8.63 31.20 3.95
C GLU A 648 7.09 31.18 3.97
N GLY A 649 6.43 31.53 2.86
CA GLY A 649 4.98 31.62 2.74
C GLY A 649 4.50 33.00 2.30
N TYR A 650 3.27 33.36 2.71
CA TYR A 650 2.56 34.52 2.19
C TYR A 650 1.92 35.39 3.27
N ARG A 651 1.86 36.70 3.02
CA ARG A 651 1.07 37.66 3.79
C ARG A 651 -0.25 37.93 3.07
N VAL A 652 -1.36 37.54 3.69
CA VAL A 652 -2.71 37.82 3.23
C VAL A 652 -3.22 39.08 3.94
N THR A 653 -3.61 40.10 3.17
CA THR A 653 -4.22 41.34 3.68
C THR A 653 -5.66 41.45 3.19
N VAL A 654 -6.59 41.59 4.13
CA VAL A 654 -8.03 41.66 3.90
C VAL A 654 -8.47 43.12 3.90
N LYS A 655 -9.27 43.52 2.91
CA LYS A 655 -9.75 44.88 2.67
C LYS A 655 -11.27 44.91 2.40
N ARG A 656 -11.92 46.02 2.75
CA ARG A 656 -13.29 46.35 2.36
C ARG A 656 -13.30 47.78 1.83
N GLY A 657 -13.30 47.92 0.50
CA GLY A 657 -12.84 49.14 -0.16
C GLY A 657 -11.36 49.40 0.20
N ASP A 658 -10.97 50.66 0.33
CA ASP A 658 -9.58 51.02 0.69
C ASP A 658 -9.19 50.64 2.14
N ARG A 659 -10.18 50.40 3.02
CA ARG A 659 -9.94 50.09 4.43
C ARG A 659 -9.43 48.65 4.59
N ILE A 660 -8.22 48.51 5.13
CA ILE A 660 -7.71 47.23 5.65
C ILE A 660 -8.57 46.80 6.85
N VAL A 661 -9.05 45.56 6.80
CA VAL A 661 -9.80 44.86 7.86
C VAL A 661 -8.85 44.08 8.76
N GLY A 662 -7.79 43.50 8.19
CA GLY A 662 -6.74 42.81 8.93
C GLY A 662 -5.67 42.21 8.00
N THR A 663 -4.58 41.73 8.59
CA THR A 663 -3.47 41.09 7.88
C THR A 663 -3.02 39.86 8.66
N LYS A 664 -2.75 38.74 7.97
CA LYS A 664 -2.23 37.50 8.56
C LYS A 664 -1.03 37.01 7.74
N ASN A 665 0.04 36.60 8.42
CA ASN A 665 1.09 35.80 7.79
C ASN A 665 0.64 34.33 7.78
N VAL A 666 0.82 33.65 6.67
CA VAL A 666 0.47 32.25 6.42
C VAL A 666 1.76 31.57 5.96
N PRO A 667 2.41 30.76 6.81
CA PRO A 667 3.60 30.02 6.39
C PRO A 667 3.22 28.97 5.34
N LEU A 668 4.21 28.49 4.58
CA LEU A 668 4.02 27.24 3.84
C LEU A 668 3.99 26.06 4.82
N ASP A 669 3.25 25.02 4.46
CA ASP A 669 3.38 23.70 5.06
C ASP A 669 4.57 22.92 4.46
N ALA A 670 4.83 21.73 5.00
CA ALA A 670 5.94 20.88 4.59
C ALA A 670 5.80 20.25 3.17
N THR A 671 4.67 20.46 2.51
CA THR A 671 4.38 20.06 1.11
C THR A 671 4.41 21.26 0.16
N CYS A 672 4.86 22.42 0.66
CA CYS A 672 4.86 23.71 -0.05
C CYS A 672 3.47 24.26 -0.36
N GLY A 673 2.44 23.71 0.26
CA GLY A 673 1.09 24.25 0.26
C GLY A 673 0.95 25.42 1.23
N TRP A 674 -0.10 26.22 1.06
CA TRP A 674 -0.52 27.25 2.01
C TRP A 674 -2.04 27.35 2.02
N SER A 675 -2.61 27.75 3.15
CA SER A 675 -4.05 27.66 3.39
C SER A 675 -4.51 28.76 4.35
N TYR A 676 -5.56 29.49 3.97
CA TYR A 676 -6.10 30.62 4.70
C TYR A 676 -7.63 30.55 4.77
N GLN A 677 -8.16 30.37 5.98
CA GLN A 677 -9.59 30.43 6.26
C GLN A 677 -10.00 31.87 6.61
N SER A 678 -11.15 32.33 6.10
CA SER A 678 -11.69 33.67 6.30
C SER A 678 -13.17 33.64 6.69
N ARG A 679 -13.57 34.62 7.51
CA ARG A 679 -14.97 34.86 7.92
C ARG A 679 -15.23 36.36 8.10
N PRO A 680 -15.18 37.17 7.02
CA PRO A 680 -15.15 38.63 7.08
C PRO A 680 -16.52 39.31 7.30
N GLY A 681 -17.60 38.53 7.40
CA GLY A 681 -18.97 39.03 7.24
C GLY A 681 -19.34 39.21 5.77
N ALA A 682 -20.63 39.11 5.47
CA ALA A 682 -21.16 39.22 4.11
C ALA A 682 -20.86 40.58 3.44
N GLY A 683 -20.85 40.58 2.11
CA GLY A 683 -20.56 41.73 1.25
C GLY A 683 -19.25 41.57 0.46
N THR A 684 -18.85 42.63 -0.25
CA THR A 684 -17.64 42.61 -1.09
C THR A 684 -16.37 42.78 -0.25
N VAL A 685 -15.41 41.88 -0.44
CA VAL A 685 -14.14 41.85 0.32
C VAL A 685 -12.97 41.57 -0.64
N THR A 686 -11.89 42.32 -0.51
CA THR A 686 -10.69 42.20 -1.35
C THR A 686 -9.53 41.61 -0.55
N TYR A 687 -8.80 40.68 -1.15
CA TYR A 687 -7.66 39.99 -0.59
C TYR A 687 -6.41 40.28 -1.41
N GLU A 688 -5.39 40.89 -0.80
CA GLU A 688 -4.05 41.03 -1.38
C GLU A 688 -3.13 39.95 -0.81
N VAL A 689 -2.45 39.20 -1.67
CA VAL A 689 -1.47 38.18 -1.28
C VAL A 689 -0.07 38.66 -1.70
N ARG A 690 0.87 38.73 -0.76
CA ARG A 690 2.28 39.15 -0.97
C ARG A 690 3.23 38.07 -0.43
N PRO A 691 4.49 37.97 -0.92
CA PRO A 691 5.48 37.09 -0.33
C PRO A 691 5.73 37.46 1.13
N LEU A 692 5.95 36.48 2.00
CA LEU A 692 6.44 36.73 3.36
C LEU A 692 7.88 37.29 3.31
N GLY A 693 8.27 38.06 4.33
CA GLY A 693 9.51 38.84 4.35
C GLY A 693 9.52 40.09 3.44
N GLN A 694 8.98 40.02 2.23
CA GLN A 694 9.04 41.08 1.22
C GLN A 694 7.92 42.13 1.37
N THR A 695 7.96 42.90 2.47
CA THR A 695 6.85 43.81 2.85
C THR A 695 6.52 44.89 1.80
N GLU A 696 7.52 45.36 1.04
CA GLU A 696 7.35 46.39 0.00
C GLU A 696 7.04 45.81 -1.39
N ALA A 697 7.05 44.49 -1.57
CA ALA A 697 6.72 43.87 -2.84
C ALA A 697 5.26 44.13 -3.24
N ALA A 698 5.02 44.21 -4.55
CA ALA A 698 3.69 44.21 -5.13
C ALA A 698 2.94 42.92 -4.78
N PRO A 699 1.59 42.95 -4.64
CA PRO A 699 0.81 41.74 -4.46
C PRO A 699 0.94 40.80 -5.67
N LEU A 700 1.25 39.52 -5.38
CA LEU A 700 1.24 38.42 -6.36
C LEU A 700 -0.18 38.15 -6.87
N SER A 701 -1.19 38.49 -6.09
CA SER A 701 -2.60 38.45 -6.47
C SER A 701 -3.41 39.43 -5.64
N THR A 702 -4.40 40.04 -6.29
CA THR A 702 -5.44 40.85 -5.65
C THR A 702 -6.78 40.31 -6.11
N VAL A 703 -7.55 39.73 -5.18
CA VAL A 703 -8.80 39.00 -5.49
C VAL A 703 -9.95 39.61 -4.69
N THR A 704 -10.95 40.11 -5.40
CA THR A 704 -12.19 40.63 -4.81
C THR A 704 -13.27 39.56 -4.91
N LEU A 705 -13.88 39.23 -3.77
CA LEU A 705 -14.92 38.22 -3.62
C LEU A 705 -16.24 38.85 -3.17
N THR A 706 -17.34 38.21 -3.52
CA THR A 706 -18.66 38.48 -2.93
C THR A 706 -18.93 37.44 -1.85
N VAL A 707 -18.96 37.85 -0.58
CA VAL A 707 -19.19 36.94 0.54
C VAL A 707 -20.69 36.89 0.86
N THR A 708 -21.29 35.71 0.79
CA THR A 708 -22.65 35.41 1.27
C THR A 708 -22.62 34.99 2.74
N PRO A 709 -23.75 35.11 3.49
CA PRO A 709 -23.79 34.94 4.95
C PRO A 709 -23.43 33.53 5.46
#